data_AF-A0A661M9E0-F1
#
_entry.id   AF-A0A661M9E0-F1
#
_cell.length_a   1.000
_cell.length_b   1.000
_cell.length_c   1.000
_cell.angle_alpha   90.00
_cell.angle_beta   90.00
_cell.angle_gamma   90.00
#
_symmetry.space_group_name_H-M   'P 1'
#
loop_
_entity.id
_entity.type
_entity.pdbx_description
1 polymer ?
#
loop_
_entity_poly.entity_id
_entity_poly.type
_entity_poly.pdbx_seq_one_letter_code
_entity_poly.pdbx_strand_id
1 'polypeptide(L)'
;MFPMEFDHTVLDSLPLPNKDDISRVITVLHAMINTRIFQYFKKRRNTEATLIARIKEKFSIIRLEDEENRVCLISLLSDKNGHWNIYIHERIFDYFAFVIPSDPDSRIGGKSNEESKVLAFAEFLLRHQIEHILYPQKSEREIIRTDVAFAMDRRENDPTFYRMLRNSLADEMTGLKGEPYLAILDAAEQEKPYEYLITRLIDSHVQNMEDLPDHLLEEVFPIVDPNIKTRILGECYRKSSNNSYSLLRRVSCFQKVLRLFQLLIEKDEKEAAQVFHGFIDHWGCMGLFRELDYPDISLEDKDFLEIFDTLKGILSNLPQETLSICSRGPSTTPSPPLQQIIVEKPAKSLKERILEAENDPLFSRQALEVIKKNTTSAIGHSGPKYTELIETLLSIPWGKIKKITVDIKEFEQGLNRSHYGLERPKEIICDFFANLIWRYKTFNPDDASTWQRTGSAFLFVGPPGVGKTSLAISIAENLGIPYHKISLGGMQDEADLRGHGFTYEGSKPGAIVQGLIRMGVMNGMFIMDEADKTEQFAISTLLEILDPEQNHLFHDKYTMTSVDIDLSNCVFILTANTLETVPPPVINRCEVIHLDRYSLEEKIAIARHYLIDRVRHRYGINKDDIFFDPDKEADLLAHLIKDYTREPGVRELERIIRTLFLRILRKEILTGQAKGVSITREKIKEYLDTPIEPRQIAEENRVGEMLALGVNLELAIGSIIPIQATKVSVGGEGYGGYLSMVHATGNIQKIMDESRKVATTAILYCAKELGIDLSKAQVPIHLHFMGASTPKDGPSAGGAIALALASALSEQKIRRDVAMTGEIDTQGRILGVGALDLKLETAYNAGCKTMIIPRENMGGSRGIEELPDALKRELQIFTYEQWKGAREPFDYNRHTLQVVAVDHIVQAADIAFIKEEEIRKVKVSFTAHARKIAKVLAKSTPTKDLLYCFWYIKEPGEISLDLELSPVLDKYTNIFLCTAAVKKEIGDSFPSLAQKVSFQDFAAGQDKLLDVITQVLQSTSQKKRAHILISIVAPYYFLAKEGLKPLDLTQKLAIKDTRLLANNFTFQGVKIKPSKPILNSLYGRLAGLETAEIKQCPFLKRIGETFVVDLGFIPEKYRLDIKHAQELLRSTLTNWMKTLDRNLIKASQ
;
A
#
# COMPACT_ATOMS: atom_id res chain seq x y z
N MET A 1 33.00 -11.06 15.47
CA MET A 1 31.71 -11.80 15.47
C MET A 1 31.47 -12.19 14.04
N PHE A 2 31.16 -13.44 13.72
CA PHE A 2 31.16 -13.84 12.31
C PHE A 2 30.17 -13.03 11.47
N PRO A 3 30.66 -12.16 10.55
CA PRO A 3 29.85 -11.15 9.89
C PRO A 3 29.11 -11.77 8.70
N MET A 4 28.14 -12.63 9.02
CA MET A 4 27.31 -13.32 8.04
C MET A 4 25.89 -13.45 8.56
N GLU A 5 24.97 -13.30 7.63
CA GLU A 5 23.53 -13.45 7.85
C GLU A 5 23.04 -14.79 7.30
N PHE A 6 21.86 -15.18 7.74
CA PHE A 6 21.12 -16.29 7.15
C PHE A 6 19.67 -15.88 6.86
N ASP A 7 18.98 -16.69 6.08
CA ASP A 7 17.57 -16.56 5.78
C ASP A 7 16.77 -17.51 6.69
N HIS A 8 15.94 -16.94 7.57
CA HIS A 8 15.06 -17.69 8.46
C HIS A 8 14.14 -18.62 7.68
N THR A 9 13.60 -18.17 6.54
CA THR A 9 12.61 -18.91 5.77
C THR A 9 13.15 -20.23 5.19
N VAL A 10 14.43 -20.27 4.85
CA VAL A 10 15.07 -21.47 4.30
C VAL A 10 15.33 -22.50 5.40
N LEU A 11 15.77 -22.04 6.58
CA LEU A 11 16.15 -22.91 7.70
C LEU A 11 14.99 -23.27 8.64
N ASP A 12 13.84 -22.61 8.54
CA ASP A 12 12.63 -22.90 9.32
C ASP A 12 12.05 -24.30 9.04
N SER A 13 12.39 -24.89 7.89
CA SER A 13 11.99 -26.24 7.49
C SER A 13 12.81 -27.38 8.12
N LEU A 14 13.88 -27.05 8.88
CA LEU A 14 14.74 -28.06 9.49
C LEU A 14 14.09 -28.71 10.73
N PRO A 15 14.27 -30.02 10.94
CA PRO A 15 13.75 -30.68 12.13
C PRO A 15 14.46 -30.18 13.39
N LEU A 16 13.68 -29.89 14.44
CA LEU A 16 14.22 -29.48 15.73
C LEU A 16 15.07 -30.61 16.34
N PRO A 17 16.34 -30.34 16.72
CA PRO A 17 17.21 -31.33 17.32
C PRO A 17 16.77 -31.65 18.75
N ASN A 18 16.84 -32.92 19.15
CA ASN A 18 16.62 -33.31 20.54
C ASN A 18 17.85 -32.94 21.40
N LYS A 19 17.74 -33.11 22.73
CA LYS A 19 18.82 -32.79 23.67
C LYS A 19 20.11 -33.58 23.40
N ASP A 20 20.01 -34.81 22.92
CA ASP A 20 21.17 -35.65 22.62
C ASP A 20 21.90 -35.15 21.37
N ASP A 21 21.15 -34.72 20.34
CA ASP A 21 21.68 -34.09 19.12
C ASP A 21 22.38 -32.76 19.43
N ILE A 22 21.78 -31.94 20.31
CA ILE A 22 22.41 -30.69 20.75
C ILE A 22 23.73 -30.99 21.47
N SER A 23 23.73 -31.88 22.46
CA SER A 23 24.94 -32.27 23.20
C SER A 23 26.01 -32.86 22.28
N ARG A 24 25.60 -33.65 21.29
CA ARG A 24 26.49 -34.24 20.27
C ARG A 24 27.15 -33.18 19.40
N VAL A 25 26.39 -32.22 18.86
CA VAL A 25 26.95 -31.13 18.05
C VAL A 25 27.91 -30.28 18.88
N ILE A 26 27.54 -29.90 20.11
CA ILE A 26 28.43 -29.17 21.03
C ILE A 26 29.76 -29.93 21.19
N THR A 27 29.71 -31.25 21.39
CA THR A 27 30.90 -32.10 21.52
C THR A 27 31.77 -32.08 20.26
N VAL A 28 31.17 -32.17 19.08
CA VAL A 28 31.88 -32.11 17.78
C VAL A 28 32.55 -30.75 17.59
N LEU A 29 31.84 -29.64 17.87
CA LEU A 29 32.39 -28.29 17.75
C LEU A 29 33.54 -28.07 18.74
N HIS A 30 33.42 -28.54 19.99
CA HIS A 30 34.53 -28.51 20.95
C HIS A 30 35.73 -29.36 20.52
N ALA A 31 35.50 -30.54 19.94
CA ALA A 31 36.56 -31.39 19.42
C ALA A 31 37.28 -30.71 18.25
N MET A 32 36.54 -30.06 17.35
CA MET A 32 37.07 -29.29 16.22
C MET A 32 37.96 -28.14 16.68
N ILE A 33 37.52 -27.37 17.69
CA ILE A 33 38.33 -26.31 18.29
C ILE A 33 39.64 -26.88 18.87
N ASN A 34 39.54 -27.96 19.64
CA ASN A 34 40.66 -28.56 20.35
C ASN A 34 41.71 -29.22 19.45
N THR A 35 41.27 -29.89 18.39
CA THR A 35 42.13 -30.73 17.54
C THR A 35 42.61 -30.02 16.28
N ARG A 36 41.80 -29.12 15.69
CA ARG A 36 42.13 -28.44 14.43
C ARG A 36 42.48 -26.98 14.63
N ILE A 37 41.57 -26.20 15.23
CA ILE A 37 41.71 -24.74 15.30
C ILE A 37 42.90 -24.34 16.18
N PHE A 38 43.00 -24.87 17.41
CA PHE A 38 44.15 -24.56 18.27
C PHE A 38 45.47 -25.10 17.70
N GLN A 39 45.46 -26.22 16.98
CA GLN A 39 46.66 -26.72 16.30
C GLN A 39 47.09 -25.80 15.17
N TYR A 40 46.14 -25.24 14.41
CA TYR A 40 46.42 -24.23 13.40
C TYR A 40 47.06 -22.98 14.03
N PHE A 41 46.48 -22.42 15.09
CA PHE A 41 47.07 -21.27 15.78
C PHE A 41 48.46 -21.58 16.36
N LYS A 42 48.64 -22.74 16.99
CA LYS A 42 49.94 -23.17 17.52
C LYS A 42 51.02 -23.33 16.44
N LYS A 43 50.70 -23.97 15.31
CA LYS A 43 51.69 -24.31 14.27
C LYS A 43 51.90 -23.21 13.23
N ARG A 44 50.82 -22.57 12.76
CA ARG A 44 50.86 -21.58 11.66
C ARG A 44 50.92 -20.14 12.16
N ARG A 45 50.33 -19.83 13.32
CA ARG A 45 50.37 -18.49 13.94
C ARG A 45 51.39 -18.36 15.08
N ASN A 46 52.07 -19.45 15.42
CA ASN A 46 53.05 -19.53 16.51
C ASN A 46 52.52 -19.01 17.85
N THR A 47 51.22 -19.22 18.11
CA THR A 47 50.56 -18.77 19.34
C THR A 47 51.07 -19.55 20.55
N GLU A 48 51.34 -18.85 21.66
CA GLU A 48 51.87 -19.48 22.88
C GLU A 48 50.95 -20.58 23.43
N ALA A 49 51.55 -21.71 23.81
CA ALA A 49 50.80 -22.85 24.34
C ALA A 49 50.10 -22.55 25.66
N THR A 50 50.65 -21.63 26.47
CA THR A 50 50.09 -21.12 27.73
C THR A 50 48.79 -20.35 27.51
N LEU A 51 48.73 -19.49 26.48
CA LEU A 51 47.54 -18.73 26.12
C LEU A 51 46.41 -19.65 25.65
N ILE A 52 46.73 -20.63 24.79
CA ILE A 52 45.78 -21.64 24.33
C ILE A 52 45.24 -22.46 25.50
N ALA A 53 46.10 -22.89 26.43
CA ALA A 53 45.69 -23.65 27.62
C ALA A 53 44.73 -22.85 28.51
N ARG A 54 44.98 -21.53 28.69
CA ARG A 54 44.11 -20.65 29.48
C ARG A 54 42.72 -20.50 28.87
N ILE A 55 42.63 -20.42 27.54
CA ILE A 55 41.35 -20.25 26.84
C ILE A 55 40.55 -21.54 26.81
N LYS A 56 41.20 -22.70 26.69
CA LYS A 56 40.53 -24.02 26.67
C LYS A 56 39.55 -24.25 27.83
N GLU A 57 39.80 -23.64 28.99
CA GLU A 57 38.97 -23.80 30.19
C GLU A 57 37.93 -22.68 30.38
N LYS A 58 37.90 -21.69 29.47
CA LYS A 58 37.19 -20.41 29.65
C LYS A 58 36.27 -20.03 28.50
N PHE A 59 35.71 -21.03 27.79
CA PHE A 59 34.65 -20.75 26.82
C PHE A 59 33.56 -21.83 26.81
N SER A 60 32.39 -21.44 26.33
CA SER A 60 31.24 -22.34 26.11
C SER A 60 30.58 -22.02 24.78
N ILE A 61 30.05 -23.05 24.11
CA ILE A 61 29.23 -22.90 22.91
C ILE A 61 27.77 -23.01 23.35
N ILE A 62 26.96 -22.02 23.00
CA ILE A 62 25.57 -21.90 23.42
C ILE A 62 24.66 -21.80 22.20
N ARG A 63 23.62 -22.64 22.14
CA ARG A 63 22.52 -22.49 21.17
C ARG A 63 21.69 -21.27 21.59
N LEU A 64 21.60 -20.26 20.72
CA LEU A 64 20.88 -19.02 20.96
C LEU A 64 19.43 -19.16 20.50
N GLU A 65 18.50 -19.18 21.44
CA GLU A 65 17.06 -19.19 21.18
C GLU A 65 16.60 -17.79 20.74
N ASP A 66 15.82 -17.70 19.64
CA ASP A 66 15.29 -16.45 19.09
C ASP A 66 13.77 -16.54 18.90
N GLU A 67 13.03 -16.57 20.00
CA GLU A 67 11.55 -16.75 20.00
C GLU A 67 10.78 -15.69 19.19
N GLU A 68 11.38 -14.52 18.96
CA GLU A 68 10.75 -13.40 18.24
C GLU A 68 11.22 -13.29 16.78
N ASN A 69 12.08 -14.20 16.28
CA ASN A 69 12.71 -14.20 14.96
C ASN A 69 13.36 -12.83 14.62
N ARG A 70 14.07 -12.23 15.58
CA ARG A 70 14.71 -10.90 15.43
C ARG A 70 16.20 -10.97 15.10
N VAL A 71 16.85 -12.10 15.35
CA VAL A 71 18.30 -12.29 15.17
C VAL A 71 18.58 -12.88 13.80
N CYS A 72 19.11 -12.07 12.89
CA CYS A 72 19.51 -12.54 11.55
C CYS A 72 20.98 -12.98 11.47
N LEU A 73 21.71 -12.94 12.58
CA LEU A 73 23.15 -13.17 12.64
C LEU A 73 23.46 -14.64 12.98
N ILE A 74 24.44 -15.20 12.28
CA ILE A 74 24.80 -16.63 12.45
C ILE A 74 25.42 -16.92 13.82
N SER A 75 26.21 -16.00 14.36
CA SER A 75 26.84 -16.18 15.67
C SER A 75 27.17 -14.86 16.37
N LEU A 76 27.12 -14.87 17.69
CA LEU A 76 27.49 -13.76 18.56
C LEU A 76 28.57 -14.21 19.55
N LEU A 77 29.35 -13.25 20.05
CA LEU A 77 30.34 -13.49 21.08
C LEU A 77 30.02 -12.59 22.27
N SER A 78 30.16 -13.11 23.48
CA SER A 78 30.11 -12.29 24.70
C SER A 78 31.19 -12.73 25.68
N ASP A 79 31.61 -11.81 26.54
CA ASP A 79 32.50 -12.10 27.67
C ASP A 79 31.79 -11.77 28.98
N LYS A 80 31.64 -12.79 29.83
CA LYS A 80 31.11 -12.66 31.20
C LYS A 80 32.23 -13.00 32.18
N ASN A 81 32.90 -11.98 32.71
CA ASN A 81 33.94 -12.10 33.74
C ASN A 81 35.12 -13.00 33.35
N GLY A 82 35.56 -12.94 32.08
CA GLY A 82 36.67 -13.73 31.57
C GLY A 82 36.28 -15.17 31.21
N HIS A 83 34.99 -15.42 30.98
CA HIS A 83 34.43 -16.63 30.38
C HIS A 83 33.66 -16.26 29.12
N TRP A 84 34.09 -16.83 27.99
CA TRP A 84 33.60 -16.47 26.66
C TRP A 84 32.43 -17.37 26.23
N ASN A 85 31.30 -16.77 25.87
CA ASN A 85 30.19 -17.51 25.28
C ASN A 85 30.16 -17.28 23.77
N ILE A 86 30.30 -18.36 23.02
CA ILE A 86 30.09 -18.40 21.57
C ILE A 86 28.64 -18.80 21.35
N TYR A 87 27.79 -17.82 21.06
CA TYR A 87 26.40 -18.04 20.71
C TYR A 87 26.30 -18.39 19.23
N ILE A 88 25.65 -19.50 18.91
CA ILE A 88 25.32 -19.88 17.53
C ILE A 88 23.79 -19.86 17.45
N HIS A 89 23.26 -19.16 16.43
CA HIS A 89 21.82 -19.04 16.24
C HIS A 89 21.16 -20.41 16.16
N GLU A 90 19.99 -20.58 16.79
CA GLU A 90 19.33 -21.88 16.88
C GLU A 90 19.14 -22.56 15.53
N ARG A 91 18.70 -21.85 14.49
CA ARG A 91 18.53 -22.40 13.13
C ARG A 91 19.83 -22.91 12.50
N ILE A 92 20.94 -22.23 12.75
CA ILE A 92 22.27 -22.67 12.30
C ILE A 92 22.71 -23.90 13.10
N PHE A 93 22.39 -23.91 14.38
CA PHE A 93 22.65 -25.04 15.26
C PHE A 93 21.84 -26.28 14.83
N ASP A 94 20.57 -26.09 14.48
CA ASP A 94 19.66 -27.13 13.98
C ASP A 94 20.18 -27.68 12.64
N TYR A 95 20.70 -26.82 11.76
CA TYR A 95 21.38 -27.23 10.53
C TYR A 95 22.61 -28.10 10.80
N PHE A 96 23.45 -27.72 11.77
CA PHE A 96 24.59 -28.55 12.20
C PHE A 96 24.13 -29.91 12.75
N ALA A 97 23.06 -29.92 13.54
CA ALA A 97 22.50 -31.14 14.12
C ALA A 97 21.92 -32.08 13.06
N PHE A 98 21.26 -31.53 12.05
CA PHE A 98 20.65 -32.26 10.95
C PHE A 98 21.69 -32.93 10.03
N VAL A 99 22.76 -32.22 9.67
CA VAL A 99 23.70 -32.69 8.63
C VAL A 99 24.84 -33.55 9.18
N ILE A 100 25.34 -33.27 10.39
CA ILE A 100 26.51 -33.98 10.95
C ILE A 100 26.05 -35.30 11.59
N PRO A 101 26.42 -36.52 11.13
CA PRO A 101 25.98 -37.78 11.76
C PRO A 101 27.13 -38.60 12.41
N SER A 102 26.95 -38.91 13.70
CA SER A 102 27.31 -40.16 14.39
C SER A 102 28.76 -40.55 14.79
N ASP A 103 29.82 -39.75 14.65
CA ASP A 103 31.10 -40.07 15.34
C ASP A 103 32.10 -38.88 15.45
N PRO A 104 32.43 -38.39 16.66
CA PRO A 104 33.37 -37.27 16.86
C PRO A 104 34.82 -37.57 16.44
N ASP A 105 35.20 -38.85 16.27
CA ASP A 105 36.55 -39.28 15.87
C ASP A 105 36.62 -39.86 14.44
N SER A 106 35.49 -39.95 13.71
CA SER A 106 35.55 -40.36 12.31
C SER A 106 36.35 -39.33 11.52
N ARG A 107 37.27 -39.81 10.65
CA ARG A 107 38.12 -38.94 9.82
C ARG A 107 37.25 -37.83 9.24
N ILE A 108 37.49 -36.60 9.68
CA ILE A 108 36.73 -35.39 9.34
C ILE A 108 37.02 -35.00 7.88
N GLY A 109 36.67 -35.90 6.97
CA GLY A 109 36.20 -35.69 5.61
C GLY A 109 34.90 -36.46 5.61
N GLY A 110 33.78 -35.75 5.74
CA GLY A 110 32.47 -36.32 6.05
C GLY A 110 32.13 -37.53 5.18
N LYS A 111 31.28 -38.41 5.69
CA LYS A 111 30.79 -39.57 4.94
C LYS A 111 30.00 -39.14 3.70
N SER A 112 29.42 -37.94 3.74
CA SER A 112 28.77 -37.29 2.61
C SER A 112 29.44 -35.96 2.21
N ASN A 113 29.14 -35.52 0.99
CA ASN A 113 29.58 -34.23 0.47
C ASN A 113 29.00 -33.06 1.31
N GLU A 114 27.73 -33.17 1.75
CA GLU A 114 27.07 -32.16 2.58
C GLU A 114 27.68 -32.07 3.97
N GLU A 115 27.98 -33.21 4.60
CA GLU A 115 28.68 -33.23 5.88
C GLU A 115 30.07 -32.56 5.78
N SER A 116 30.78 -32.79 4.68
CA SER A 116 32.07 -32.14 4.42
C SER A 116 31.95 -30.62 4.22
N LYS A 117 30.89 -30.14 3.56
CA LYS A 117 30.59 -28.70 3.42
C LYS A 117 30.33 -28.06 4.80
N VAL A 118 29.44 -28.66 5.59
CA VAL A 118 29.04 -28.13 6.91
C VAL A 118 30.20 -28.12 7.89
N LEU A 119 31.03 -29.18 7.90
CA LEU A 119 32.23 -29.22 8.75
C LEU A 119 33.26 -28.17 8.35
N ALA A 120 33.44 -27.90 7.05
CA ALA A 120 34.34 -26.86 6.58
C ALA A 120 33.84 -25.46 6.97
N PHE A 121 32.54 -25.21 6.84
CA PHE A 121 31.90 -23.96 7.28
C PHE A 121 31.97 -23.78 8.80
N ALA A 122 31.65 -24.81 9.60
CA ALA A 122 31.76 -24.77 11.05
C ALA A 122 33.20 -24.52 11.52
N GLU A 123 34.21 -25.12 10.85
CA GLU A 123 35.62 -24.86 11.16
C GLU A 123 36.01 -23.41 10.87
N PHE A 124 35.52 -22.86 9.75
CA PHE A 124 35.76 -21.47 9.36
C PHE A 124 35.11 -20.48 10.35
N LEU A 125 33.83 -20.70 10.67
CA LEU A 125 33.05 -19.94 11.66
C LEU A 125 33.73 -19.94 13.04
N LEU A 126 34.05 -21.12 13.57
CA LEU A 126 34.63 -21.24 14.90
C LEU A 126 36.06 -20.69 14.96
N ARG A 127 36.84 -20.83 13.88
CA ARG A 127 38.19 -20.26 13.81
C ARG A 127 38.14 -18.74 13.91
N HIS A 128 37.19 -18.08 13.25
CA HIS A 128 36.97 -16.64 13.36
C HIS A 128 36.69 -16.25 14.82
N GLN A 129 35.76 -16.95 15.48
CA GLN A 129 35.39 -16.66 16.88
C GLN A 129 36.56 -16.90 17.86
N ILE A 130 37.31 -17.98 17.68
CA ILE A 130 38.50 -18.27 18.49
C ILE A 130 39.61 -17.23 18.29
N GLU A 131 39.73 -16.63 17.09
CA GLU A 131 40.71 -15.58 16.86
C GLU A 131 40.40 -14.31 17.69
N HIS A 132 39.13 -13.92 17.80
CA HIS A 132 38.71 -12.83 18.70
C HIS A 132 39.06 -13.13 20.16
N ILE A 133 38.85 -14.37 20.62
CA ILE A 133 39.15 -14.77 22.00
C ILE A 133 40.68 -14.77 22.25
N LEU A 134 41.47 -15.23 21.29
CA LEU A 134 42.94 -15.26 21.39
C LEU A 134 43.57 -13.88 21.27
N TYR A 135 43.00 -13.01 20.45
CA TYR A 135 43.52 -11.68 20.15
C TYR A 135 42.43 -10.60 20.25
N PRO A 136 41.95 -10.28 21.47
CA PRO A 136 40.85 -9.31 21.66
C PRO A 136 41.16 -7.90 21.15
N GLN A 137 42.44 -7.58 20.96
CA GLN A 137 42.92 -6.27 20.49
C GLN A 137 42.82 -6.11 18.96
N LYS A 138 42.56 -7.18 18.22
CA LYS A 138 42.43 -7.11 16.75
C LYS A 138 41.04 -6.59 16.38
N SER A 139 41.01 -5.70 15.39
CA SER A 139 39.73 -5.23 14.84
C SER A 139 39.04 -6.33 14.01
N GLU A 140 37.71 -6.22 13.87
CA GLU A 140 36.91 -7.11 13.02
C GLU A 140 37.46 -7.18 11.58
N ARG A 141 37.90 -6.04 11.05
CA ARG A 141 38.52 -5.95 9.72
C ARG A 141 39.80 -6.79 9.62
N GLU A 142 40.65 -6.74 10.65
CA GLU A 142 41.88 -7.53 10.67
C GLU A 142 41.58 -9.03 10.75
N ILE A 143 40.54 -9.43 11.47
CA ILE A 143 40.15 -10.83 11.59
C ILE A 143 39.55 -11.36 10.28
N ILE A 144 38.74 -10.56 9.57
CA ILE A 144 38.27 -10.96 8.23
C ILE A 144 39.46 -11.12 7.27
N ARG A 145 40.49 -10.26 7.33
CA ARG A 145 41.72 -10.46 6.53
C ARG A 145 42.43 -11.76 6.89
N THR A 146 42.49 -12.11 8.18
CA THR A 146 43.10 -13.37 8.59
C THR A 146 42.27 -14.58 8.20
N ASP A 147 40.95 -14.46 8.07
CA ASP A 147 40.07 -15.50 7.52
C ASP A 147 40.36 -15.74 6.03
N VAL A 148 40.52 -14.67 5.24
CA VAL A 148 40.93 -14.75 3.84
C VAL A 148 42.29 -15.44 3.71
N ALA A 149 43.27 -15.02 4.50
CA ALA A 149 44.60 -15.63 4.51
C ALA A 149 44.56 -17.13 4.85
N PHE A 150 43.65 -17.55 5.72
CA PHE A 150 43.45 -18.95 6.05
C PHE A 150 42.79 -19.73 4.94
N ALA A 151 41.77 -19.16 4.30
CA ALA A 151 41.14 -19.77 3.16
C ALA A 151 42.15 -19.96 2.02
N MET A 152 43.03 -18.98 1.76
CA MET A 152 44.13 -19.10 0.79
C MET A 152 45.18 -20.15 1.20
N ASP A 153 45.60 -20.19 2.48
CA ASP A 153 46.50 -21.25 2.98
C ASP A 153 45.90 -22.65 2.80
N ARG A 154 44.58 -22.79 3.01
CA ARG A 154 43.86 -24.05 2.77
C ARG A 154 43.73 -24.35 1.28
N ARG A 155 43.53 -23.36 0.41
CA ARG A 155 43.54 -23.57 -1.05
C ARG A 155 44.84 -24.24 -1.52
N GLU A 156 45.98 -23.87 -0.94
CA GLU A 156 47.28 -24.43 -1.29
C GLU A 156 47.55 -25.79 -0.61
N ASN A 157 47.27 -25.91 0.70
CA ASN A 157 47.69 -27.05 1.51
C ASN A 157 46.61 -28.11 1.72
N ASP A 158 45.33 -27.76 1.55
CA ASP A 158 44.16 -28.64 1.69
C ASP A 158 43.04 -28.22 0.70
N PRO A 159 43.23 -28.43 -0.62
CA PRO A 159 42.30 -27.94 -1.64
C PRO A 159 40.89 -28.51 -1.50
N THR A 160 40.76 -29.68 -0.87
CA THR A 160 39.46 -30.32 -0.61
C THR A 160 38.67 -29.52 0.40
N PHE A 161 39.28 -29.12 1.53
CA PHE A 161 38.64 -28.23 2.50
C PHE A 161 38.20 -26.92 1.84
N TYR A 162 39.08 -26.30 1.06
CA TYR A 162 38.79 -25.02 0.41
C TYR A 162 37.59 -25.11 -0.54
N ARG A 163 37.53 -26.19 -1.34
CA ARG A 163 36.40 -26.45 -2.24
C ARG A 163 35.09 -26.68 -1.45
N MET A 164 35.13 -27.42 -0.36
CA MET A 164 33.95 -27.66 0.49
C MET A 164 33.45 -26.38 1.15
N LEU A 165 34.37 -25.54 1.65
CA LEU A 165 34.04 -24.22 2.21
C LEU A 165 33.36 -23.33 1.15
N ARG A 166 33.96 -23.19 -0.04
CA ARG A 166 33.37 -22.40 -1.13
C ARG A 166 31.99 -22.92 -1.53
N ASN A 167 31.83 -24.24 -1.65
CA ASN A 167 30.54 -24.84 -1.96
C ASN A 167 29.51 -24.53 -0.87
N SER A 168 29.88 -24.60 0.40
CA SER A 168 28.97 -24.26 1.51
C SER A 168 28.53 -22.79 1.49
N LEU A 169 29.43 -21.88 1.09
CA LEU A 169 29.12 -20.44 1.01
C LEU A 169 28.30 -20.07 -0.23
N ALA A 170 28.35 -20.89 -1.29
CA ALA A 170 27.63 -20.67 -2.54
C ALA A 170 26.24 -21.33 -2.59
N ASP A 171 25.97 -22.22 -1.64
CA ASP A 171 24.77 -23.05 -1.63
C ASP A 171 23.61 -22.29 -0.97
N GLU A 172 22.86 -21.53 -1.77
CA GLU A 172 21.71 -20.74 -1.32
C GLU A 172 20.62 -21.61 -0.64
N MET A 173 20.55 -22.91 -0.97
CA MET A 173 19.63 -23.86 -0.35
C MET A 173 19.94 -24.14 1.13
N THR A 174 21.13 -23.76 1.60
CA THR A 174 21.53 -23.88 3.01
C THR A 174 21.06 -22.69 3.86
N GLY A 175 20.42 -21.69 3.25
CA GLY A 175 19.96 -20.47 3.94
C GLY A 175 21.09 -19.53 4.37
N LEU A 176 22.36 -19.86 4.11
CA LEU A 176 23.51 -19.02 4.43
C LEU A 176 23.68 -17.92 3.36
N LYS A 177 23.80 -16.65 3.77
CA LYS A 177 24.10 -15.55 2.84
C LYS A 177 25.62 -15.40 2.64
N GLY A 178 26.23 -16.37 1.96
CA GLY A 178 27.68 -16.44 1.79
C GLY A 178 28.29 -15.57 0.67
N GLU A 179 27.46 -14.96 -0.20
CA GLU A 179 27.91 -14.14 -1.35
C GLU A 179 28.95 -13.06 -1.00
N PRO A 180 28.81 -12.29 0.11
CA PRO A 180 29.80 -11.27 0.44
C PRO A 180 31.19 -11.85 0.75
N TYR A 181 31.24 -13.01 1.44
CA TYR A 181 32.49 -13.70 1.72
C TYR A 181 33.08 -14.33 0.45
N LEU A 182 32.25 -14.89 -0.43
CA LEU A 182 32.70 -15.41 -1.73
C LEU A 182 33.32 -14.31 -2.59
N ALA A 183 32.73 -13.12 -2.63
CA ALA A 183 33.29 -11.99 -3.37
C ALA A 183 34.69 -11.59 -2.87
N ILE A 184 34.91 -11.63 -1.54
CA ILE A 184 36.22 -11.37 -0.94
C ILE A 184 37.22 -12.47 -1.32
N LEU A 185 36.81 -13.74 -1.24
CA LEU A 185 37.66 -14.87 -1.62
C LEU A 185 38.00 -14.85 -3.13
N ASP A 186 37.05 -14.51 -3.99
CA ASP A 186 37.25 -14.37 -5.44
C ASP A 186 38.25 -13.25 -5.78
N ALA A 187 38.14 -12.11 -5.10
CA ALA A 187 39.09 -11.03 -5.27
C ALA A 187 40.49 -11.44 -4.79
N ALA A 188 40.59 -12.15 -3.66
CA ALA A 188 41.86 -12.68 -3.16
C ALA A 188 42.49 -13.71 -4.11
N GLU A 189 41.69 -14.61 -4.71
CA GLU A 189 42.16 -15.58 -5.71
C GLU A 189 42.71 -14.91 -6.98
N GLN A 190 42.15 -13.76 -7.34
CA GLN A 190 42.54 -12.96 -8.49
C GLN A 190 43.61 -11.92 -8.17
N GLU A 191 44.17 -11.95 -6.94
CA GLU A 191 45.14 -10.98 -6.44
C GLU A 191 44.66 -9.51 -6.54
N LYS A 192 43.34 -9.29 -6.48
CA LYS A 192 42.71 -7.97 -6.51
C LYS A 192 42.55 -7.38 -5.11
N PRO A 193 42.58 -6.05 -4.96
CA PRO A 193 42.26 -5.40 -3.68
C PRO A 193 40.82 -5.70 -3.24
N TYR A 194 40.65 -6.21 -2.01
CA TYR A 194 39.34 -6.58 -1.44
C TYR A 194 38.96 -5.77 -0.19
N GLU A 195 39.71 -4.73 0.16
CA GLU A 195 39.46 -3.90 1.36
C GLU A 195 38.10 -3.20 1.36
N TYR A 196 37.65 -2.77 0.19
CA TYR A 196 36.32 -2.15 0.06
C TYR A 196 35.21 -3.18 0.28
N LEU A 197 35.43 -4.46 -0.09
CA LEU A 197 34.48 -5.55 0.13
C LEU A 197 34.39 -5.89 1.61
N ILE A 198 35.52 -5.93 2.34
CA ILE A 198 35.52 -6.11 3.80
C ILE A 198 34.76 -4.96 4.47
N THR A 199 34.96 -3.73 4.01
CA THR A 199 34.23 -2.57 4.56
C THR A 199 32.72 -2.72 4.30
N ARG A 200 32.32 -3.06 3.07
CA ARG A 200 30.91 -3.31 2.73
C ARG A 200 30.28 -4.43 3.56
N LEU A 201 31.02 -5.50 3.83
CA LEU A 201 30.58 -6.63 4.66
C LEU A 201 30.29 -6.19 6.10
N ILE A 202 31.23 -5.45 6.71
CA ILE A 202 31.05 -4.90 8.06
C ILE A 202 29.87 -3.93 8.09
N ASP A 203 29.74 -3.05 7.10
CA ASP A 203 28.67 -2.05 7.02
C ASP A 203 27.28 -2.69 7.03
N SER A 204 27.09 -3.76 6.25
CA SER A 204 25.83 -4.52 6.21
C SER A 204 25.52 -5.15 7.58
N HIS A 205 26.53 -5.69 8.25
CA HIS A 205 26.36 -6.37 9.53
C HIS A 205 25.97 -5.41 10.67
N VAL A 206 26.53 -4.19 10.68
CA VAL A 206 26.22 -3.17 11.70
C VAL A 206 24.74 -2.78 11.68
N GLN A 207 24.11 -2.71 10.50
CA GLN A 207 22.69 -2.38 10.37
C GLN A 207 21.76 -3.42 11.00
N ASN A 208 22.22 -4.66 11.19
CA ASN A 208 21.39 -5.70 11.80
C ASN A 208 21.64 -5.84 13.30
N MET A 209 22.77 -5.35 13.83
CA MET A 209 23.08 -5.42 15.27
C MET A 209 22.14 -4.58 16.13
N GLU A 210 21.62 -3.47 15.59
CA GLU A 210 20.66 -2.62 16.30
C GLU A 210 19.29 -3.29 16.55
N ASP A 211 18.92 -4.26 15.70
CA ASP A 211 17.66 -4.99 15.78
C ASP A 211 17.76 -6.20 16.73
N LEU A 212 18.94 -6.46 17.31
CA LEU A 212 19.11 -7.48 18.36
C LEU A 212 18.23 -7.17 19.58
N PRO A 213 17.71 -8.22 20.26
CA PRO A 213 17.10 -8.09 21.58
C PRO A 213 18.03 -7.35 22.54
N ASP A 214 17.46 -6.45 23.35
CA ASP A 214 18.25 -5.48 24.11
C ASP A 214 19.25 -6.13 25.07
N HIS A 215 18.83 -7.20 25.74
CA HIS A 215 19.69 -7.96 26.64
C HIS A 215 20.92 -8.56 25.92
N LEU A 216 20.75 -9.05 24.69
CA LEU A 216 21.86 -9.57 23.87
C LEU A 216 22.75 -8.43 23.39
N LEU A 217 22.16 -7.31 22.97
CA LEU A 217 22.93 -6.15 22.56
C LEU A 217 23.78 -5.60 23.72
N GLU A 218 23.26 -5.55 24.95
CA GLU A 218 24.02 -5.14 26.14
C GLU A 218 25.18 -6.10 26.47
N GLU A 219 25.02 -7.41 26.22
CA GLU A 219 26.08 -8.40 26.42
C GLU A 219 27.19 -8.30 25.37
N VAL A 220 26.81 -8.03 24.13
CA VAL A 220 27.69 -8.06 22.96
C VAL A 220 28.40 -6.72 22.73
N PHE A 221 27.68 -5.60 22.86
CA PHE A 221 28.17 -4.27 22.55
C PHE A 221 29.52 -3.89 23.21
N PRO A 222 29.78 -4.26 24.49
CA PRO A 222 31.04 -3.92 25.14
C PRO A 222 32.31 -4.46 24.48
N ILE A 223 32.22 -5.61 23.80
CA ILE A 223 33.40 -6.28 23.21
C ILE A 223 33.64 -5.85 21.75
N VAL A 224 32.77 -5.00 21.20
CA VAL A 224 32.83 -4.52 19.82
C VAL A 224 33.90 -3.43 19.66
N ASP A 225 34.51 -3.33 18.48
CA ASP A 225 35.50 -2.29 18.16
C ASP A 225 34.91 -0.86 18.32
N PRO A 226 35.68 0.13 18.81
CA PRO A 226 35.22 1.51 18.99
C PRO A 226 34.56 2.14 17.76
N ASN A 227 35.05 1.85 16.54
CA ASN A 227 34.46 2.40 15.32
C ASN A 227 33.10 1.78 15.04
N ILE A 228 32.94 0.48 15.31
CA ILE A 228 31.66 -0.22 15.15
C ILE A 228 30.67 0.25 16.23
N LYS A 229 31.11 0.41 17.49
CA LYS A 229 30.31 0.99 18.59
C LYS A 229 29.72 2.35 18.20
N THR A 230 30.55 3.22 17.64
CA THR A 230 30.16 4.55 17.14
C THR A 230 29.04 4.46 16.10
N ARG A 231 29.11 3.49 15.20
CA ARG A 231 28.14 3.31 14.11
C ARG A 231 26.83 2.69 14.58
N ILE A 232 26.87 1.72 15.50
CA ILE A 232 25.67 1.16 16.13
C ILE A 232 24.88 2.26 16.86
N LEU A 233 25.57 3.10 17.64
CA LEU A 233 24.98 4.26 18.30
C LEU A 233 24.38 5.25 17.29
N GLY A 234 25.10 5.52 16.20
CA GLY A 234 24.65 6.40 15.12
C GLY A 234 23.37 5.92 14.43
N GLU A 235 23.27 4.63 14.09
CA GLU A 235 22.06 4.07 13.48
C GLU A 235 20.86 4.08 14.44
N CYS A 236 21.07 3.74 15.71
CA CYS A 236 20.02 3.85 16.74
C CYS A 236 19.51 5.29 16.87
N TYR A 237 20.41 6.28 16.87
CA TYR A 237 20.08 7.70 16.92
C TYR A 237 19.41 8.22 15.62
N ARG A 238 19.82 7.71 14.45
CA ARG A 238 19.15 7.99 13.18
C ARG A 238 17.72 7.46 13.17
N LYS A 239 17.48 6.27 13.74
CA LYS A 239 16.13 5.70 13.88
C LYS A 239 15.28 6.47 14.88
N SER A 240 15.84 7.00 15.98
CA SER A 240 15.07 7.82 16.93
C SER A 240 14.56 9.11 16.30
N SER A 241 15.31 9.70 15.39
CA SER A 241 14.95 10.93 14.67
C SER A 241 14.07 10.72 13.42
N ASN A 242 13.77 9.46 13.03
CA ASN A 242 13.04 9.17 11.80
C ASN A 242 11.51 9.21 11.97
N ASN A 243 10.87 10.25 11.42
CA ASN A 243 9.42 10.49 11.48
C ASN A 243 8.53 9.40 10.85
N SER A 244 9.09 8.48 10.05
CA SER A 244 8.32 7.34 9.51
C SER A 244 8.05 6.25 10.54
N TYR A 245 8.80 6.23 11.66
CA TYR A 245 8.57 5.30 12.76
C TYR A 245 7.56 5.83 13.79
N SER A 246 6.86 4.90 14.44
CA SER A 246 5.95 5.23 15.55
C SER A 246 6.72 5.94 16.67
N LEU A 247 6.03 6.80 17.43
CA LEU A 247 6.64 7.49 18.57
C LEU A 247 7.25 6.50 19.57
N LEU A 248 6.58 5.38 19.83
CA LEU A 248 7.07 4.30 20.69
C LEU A 248 8.39 3.71 20.18
N ARG A 249 8.50 3.43 18.88
CA ARG A 249 9.73 2.89 18.29
C ARG A 249 10.88 3.91 18.32
N ARG A 250 10.58 5.18 18.06
CA ARG A 250 11.57 6.27 18.15
C ARG A 250 12.12 6.47 19.57
N VAL A 251 11.23 6.49 20.56
CA VAL A 251 11.61 6.59 21.98
C VAL A 251 12.45 5.39 22.40
N SER A 252 12.05 4.16 22.02
CA SER A 252 12.85 2.96 22.30
C SER A 252 14.26 3.03 21.70
N CYS A 253 14.40 3.45 20.44
CA CYS A 253 15.72 3.63 19.81
C CYS A 253 16.58 4.68 20.55
N PHE A 254 15.98 5.79 20.99
CA PHE A 254 16.71 6.81 21.76
C PHE A 254 17.15 6.28 23.14
N GLN A 255 16.28 5.56 23.84
CA GLN A 255 16.62 4.92 25.11
C GLN A 255 17.79 3.93 24.96
N LYS A 256 17.84 3.17 23.85
CA LYS A 256 18.98 2.31 23.55
C LYS A 256 20.29 3.12 23.44
N VAL A 257 20.28 4.26 22.76
CA VAL A 257 21.47 5.14 22.65
C VAL A 257 21.98 5.55 24.04
N LEU A 258 21.09 6.03 24.91
CA LEU A 258 21.46 6.45 26.27
C LEU A 258 22.01 5.29 27.10
N ARG A 259 21.36 4.13 27.02
CA ARG A 259 21.76 2.92 27.75
C ARG A 259 23.13 2.40 27.30
N LEU A 260 23.39 2.39 26.00
CA LEU A 260 24.67 1.95 25.46
C LEU A 260 25.82 2.91 25.81
N PHE A 261 25.57 4.23 25.82
CA PHE A 261 26.55 5.20 26.32
C PHE A 261 26.85 5.01 27.81
N GLN A 262 25.82 4.76 28.63
CA GLN A 262 26.00 4.47 30.05
C GLN A 262 26.88 3.21 30.25
N LEU A 263 26.60 2.13 29.51
CA LEU A 263 27.38 0.89 29.58
C LEU A 263 28.84 1.09 29.20
N LEU A 264 29.14 1.97 28.24
CA LEU A 264 30.53 2.31 27.89
C LEU A 264 31.22 3.06 29.02
N ILE A 265 30.55 4.07 29.58
CA ILE A 265 31.08 4.88 30.69
C ILE A 265 31.38 4.01 31.92
N GLU A 266 30.51 3.04 32.22
CA GLU A 266 30.69 2.12 33.35
C GLU A 266 31.87 1.16 33.16
N LYS A 267 32.22 0.79 31.92
CA LYS A 267 33.28 -0.19 31.62
C LYS A 267 34.64 0.44 31.35
N ASP A 268 34.70 1.41 30.45
CA ASP A 268 35.94 2.11 30.08
C ASP A 268 35.64 3.55 29.68
N GLU A 269 35.89 4.48 30.60
CA GLU A 269 35.64 5.89 30.41
C GLU A 269 36.47 6.51 29.27
N LYS A 270 37.70 6.01 29.03
CA LYS A 270 38.56 6.53 27.96
C LYS A 270 38.04 6.11 26.59
N GLU A 271 37.62 4.85 26.47
CA GLU A 271 36.97 4.36 25.25
C GLU A 271 35.62 5.06 25.02
N ALA A 272 34.84 5.27 26.08
CA ALA A 272 33.57 5.99 26.01
C ALA A 272 33.75 7.42 25.47
N ALA A 273 34.78 8.15 25.93
CA ALA A 273 35.11 9.46 25.39
C ALA A 273 35.50 9.40 23.90
N GLN A 274 36.28 8.40 23.49
CA GLN A 274 36.65 8.21 22.09
C GLN A 274 35.43 7.92 21.19
N VAL A 275 34.55 7.01 21.62
CA VAL A 275 33.32 6.65 20.91
C VAL A 275 32.38 7.85 20.83
N PHE A 276 32.27 8.62 21.91
CA PHE A 276 31.45 9.83 21.95
C PHE A 276 31.98 10.93 21.02
N HIS A 277 33.30 11.11 20.93
CA HIS A 277 33.92 12.00 19.96
C HIS A 277 33.54 11.61 18.53
N GLY A 278 33.72 10.34 18.17
CA GLY A 278 33.36 9.83 16.84
C GLY A 278 31.86 9.97 16.54
N PHE A 279 31.01 9.84 17.56
CA PHE A 279 29.57 10.04 17.43
C PHE A 279 29.22 11.51 17.17
N ILE A 280 29.78 12.45 17.94
CA ILE A 280 29.56 13.89 17.75
C ILE A 280 30.07 14.35 16.39
N ASP A 281 31.23 13.87 15.94
CA ASP A 281 31.80 14.25 14.64
C ASP A 281 30.85 13.95 13.48
N HIS A 282 30.05 12.88 13.59
CA HIS A 282 29.12 12.45 12.54
C HIS A 282 27.69 12.99 12.72
N TRP A 283 27.20 13.12 13.96
CA TRP A 283 25.79 13.40 14.26
C TRP A 283 25.53 14.74 14.96
N GLY A 284 26.59 15.39 15.43
CA GLY A 284 26.54 16.61 16.23
C GLY A 284 26.08 16.38 17.68
N CYS A 285 26.49 17.26 18.60
CA CYS A 285 26.09 17.19 20.01
C CYS A 285 24.73 17.86 20.27
N MET A 286 24.41 18.95 19.57
CA MET A 286 23.23 19.78 19.86
C MET A 286 21.90 19.02 19.80
N GLY A 287 21.73 18.11 18.82
CA GLY A 287 20.51 17.32 18.70
C GLY A 287 20.32 16.37 19.89
N LEU A 288 21.39 15.69 20.32
CA LEU A 288 21.37 14.75 21.43
C LEU A 288 21.01 15.44 22.75
N PHE A 289 21.64 16.59 23.02
CA PHE A 289 21.39 17.33 24.26
C PHE A 289 20.03 18.04 24.29
N ARG A 290 19.52 18.46 23.13
CA ARG A 290 18.15 18.96 23.01
C ARG A 290 17.11 17.88 23.33
N GLU A 291 17.33 16.64 22.89
CA GLU A 291 16.46 15.51 23.26
C GLU A 291 16.56 15.14 24.75
N LEU A 292 17.64 15.56 25.43
CA LEU A 292 17.83 15.43 26.88
C LEU A 292 17.35 16.65 27.68
N ASP A 293 16.63 17.59 27.06
CA ASP A 293 16.18 18.86 27.66
C ASP A 293 17.33 19.71 28.25
N TYR A 294 18.55 19.58 27.72
CA TYR A 294 19.70 20.37 28.14
C TYR A 294 19.81 21.66 27.28
N PRO A 295 19.92 22.87 27.86
CA PRO A 295 19.87 24.12 27.11
C PRO A 295 21.02 24.29 26.11
N ASP A 296 20.68 24.59 24.84
CA ASP A 296 21.64 24.81 23.74
C ASP A 296 22.73 25.85 24.10
N ILE A 297 22.37 26.94 24.78
CA ILE A 297 23.28 28.02 25.20
C ILE A 297 24.36 27.52 26.18
N SER A 298 24.09 26.44 26.93
CA SER A 298 25.00 25.90 27.95
C SER A 298 26.09 24.98 27.39
N LEU A 299 26.11 24.75 26.07
CA LEU A 299 27.10 23.92 25.36
C LEU A 299 28.05 24.74 24.47
N GLU A 300 27.67 25.95 24.05
CA GLU A 300 28.43 26.76 23.09
C GLU A 300 29.82 27.17 23.60
N ASP A 301 29.98 27.31 24.93
CA ASP A 301 31.23 27.74 25.58
C ASP A 301 32.07 26.58 26.18
N LYS A 302 31.63 25.33 26.03
CA LYS A 302 32.27 24.16 26.66
C LYS A 302 33.25 23.46 25.73
N ASP A 303 34.37 22.98 26.28
CA ASP A 303 35.27 22.10 25.53
C ASP A 303 34.74 20.66 25.43
N PHE A 304 35.36 19.82 24.59
CA PHE A 304 34.89 18.45 24.36
C PHE A 304 34.81 17.61 25.65
N LEU A 305 35.77 17.77 26.55
CA LEU A 305 35.81 17.02 27.81
C LEU A 305 34.69 17.49 28.75
N GLU A 306 34.45 18.80 28.82
CA GLU A 306 33.33 19.38 29.56
C GLU A 306 31.97 18.94 29.01
N ILE A 307 31.83 18.79 27.69
CA ILE A 307 30.60 18.25 27.06
C ILE A 307 30.41 16.78 27.42
N PHE A 308 31.47 15.97 27.38
CA PHE A 308 31.41 14.57 27.78
C PHE A 308 31.10 14.39 29.27
N ASP A 309 31.71 15.19 30.14
CA ASP A 309 31.41 15.23 31.59
C ASP A 309 29.95 15.65 31.85
N THR A 310 29.41 16.55 31.02
CA THR A 310 27.99 16.93 31.08
C THR A 310 27.09 15.75 30.73
N LEU A 311 27.39 15.00 29.65
CA LEU A 311 26.66 13.79 29.30
C LEU A 311 26.70 12.77 30.45
N LYS A 312 27.89 12.54 31.03
CA LYS A 312 28.09 11.64 32.19
C LYS A 312 27.24 12.06 33.39
N GLY A 313 27.21 13.35 33.69
CA GLY A 313 26.36 13.95 34.71
C GLY A 313 24.87 13.75 34.45
N ILE A 314 24.40 13.82 33.20
CA ILE A 314 22.99 13.57 32.86
C ILE A 314 22.67 12.08 32.99
N LEU A 315 23.49 11.20 32.41
CA LEU A 315 23.27 9.75 32.41
C LEU A 315 23.25 9.17 33.82
N SER A 316 24.08 9.68 34.73
CA SER A 316 24.11 9.26 36.14
C SER A 316 22.87 9.69 36.95
N ASN A 317 22.14 10.71 36.49
CA ASN A 317 20.95 11.25 37.17
C ASN A 317 19.62 10.76 36.57
N LEU A 318 19.65 9.99 35.47
CA LEU A 318 18.45 9.44 34.85
C LEU A 318 17.86 8.31 35.70
N PRO A 319 16.53 8.31 35.97
CA PRO A 319 15.86 7.19 36.63
C PRO A 319 16.13 5.86 35.93
N GLN A 320 16.29 4.77 36.70
CA GLN A 320 16.44 3.44 36.10
C GLN A 320 15.25 3.05 35.20
N GLU A 321 14.05 3.57 35.46
CA GLU A 321 12.87 3.35 34.61
C GLU A 321 13.01 3.98 33.21
N THR A 322 13.63 5.16 33.10
CA THR A 322 13.93 5.82 31.80
C THR A 322 14.98 5.07 30.99
N LEU A 323 15.86 4.32 31.67
CA LEU A 323 16.91 3.47 31.10
C LEU A 323 16.43 2.02 30.91
N SER A 324 15.31 1.62 31.54
CA SER A 324 14.69 0.32 31.36
C SER A 324 13.94 0.31 30.04
N ILE A 325 14.40 -0.53 29.13
CA ILE A 325 13.80 -0.66 27.81
C ILE A 325 12.47 -1.38 27.99
N CYS A 326 11.40 -0.85 27.38
CA CYS A 326 10.08 -1.45 27.41
C CYS A 326 10.14 -2.88 26.83
N SER A 327 10.33 -3.89 27.68
CA SER A 327 10.03 -5.30 27.40
C SER A 327 8.52 -5.59 27.37
N ARG A 328 7.73 -4.58 27.02
CA ARG A 328 6.31 -4.69 26.73
C ARG A 328 6.04 -3.97 25.41
N GLY A 329 6.31 -4.66 24.30
CA GLY A 329 5.34 -4.61 23.20
C GLY A 329 3.95 -4.92 23.78
N PRO A 330 2.84 -4.52 23.13
CA PRO A 330 1.53 -4.76 23.69
C PRO A 330 1.45 -6.23 24.07
N SER A 331 1.42 -6.53 25.38
CA SER A 331 0.64 -7.65 25.81
C SER A 331 -0.70 -7.35 25.19
N THR A 332 -1.06 -8.12 24.18
CA THR A 332 -2.43 -8.46 23.91
C THR A 332 -2.99 -8.92 25.25
N THR A 333 -3.34 -7.97 26.11
CA THR A 333 -4.46 -8.18 27.00
C THR A 333 -5.55 -8.49 26.00
N PRO A 334 -6.02 -9.74 25.96
CA PRO A 334 -7.15 -10.05 25.15
C PRO A 334 -8.22 -9.07 25.61
N SER A 335 -8.85 -8.38 24.66
CA SER A 335 -10.24 -7.97 24.81
C SER A 335 -10.92 -9.07 25.64
N PRO A 336 -11.69 -8.74 26.71
CA PRO A 336 -12.20 -9.74 27.64
C PRO A 336 -12.69 -10.91 26.80
N PRO A 337 -12.11 -12.11 26.98
CA PRO A 337 -12.35 -13.19 26.04
C PRO A 337 -13.85 -13.27 25.85
N LEU A 338 -14.29 -13.25 24.58
CA LEU A 338 -15.56 -13.85 24.17
C LEU A 338 -15.77 -15.00 25.13
N GLN A 339 -16.80 -14.87 25.99
CA GLN A 339 -17.01 -15.74 27.15
C GLN A 339 -16.40 -17.06 26.81
N GLN A 340 -15.23 -17.36 27.43
CA GLN A 340 -14.74 -18.72 27.37
C GLN A 340 -15.97 -19.49 27.83
N ILE A 341 -16.58 -20.24 26.91
CA ILE A 341 -17.39 -21.34 27.31
C ILE A 341 -16.35 -22.16 28.02
N ILE A 342 -16.29 -21.95 29.33
CA ILE A 342 -15.68 -22.87 30.25
C ILE A 342 -16.40 -24.14 29.85
N VAL A 343 -15.72 -24.98 29.07
CA VAL A 343 -16.06 -26.39 29.05
C VAL A 343 -15.87 -26.72 30.52
N GLU A 344 -16.98 -26.72 31.26
CA GLU A 344 -17.01 -27.13 32.64
C GLU A 344 -16.19 -28.41 32.67
N LYS A 345 -15.06 -28.41 33.40
CA LYS A 345 -14.36 -29.67 33.66
C LYS A 345 -15.45 -30.60 34.16
N PRO A 346 -15.77 -31.71 33.45
CA PRO A 346 -16.84 -32.55 33.88
C PRO A 346 -16.53 -33.01 35.30
N ALA A 347 -17.52 -33.02 36.19
CA ALA A 347 -17.40 -33.60 37.52
C ALA A 347 -17.04 -35.11 37.50
N LYS A 348 -16.94 -35.69 36.30
CA LYS A 348 -16.74 -37.10 36.00
C LYS A 348 -15.26 -37.40 35.77
N SER A 349 -14.78 -38.49 36.37
CA SER A 349 -13.40 -38.95 36.19
C SER A 349 -13.12 -39.35 34.72
N LEU A 350 -11.85 -39.32 34.29
CA LEU A 350 -11.46 -39.73 32.93
C LEU A 350 -11.90 -41.18 32.61
N LYS A 351 -11.97 -42.06 33.63
CA LYS A 351 -12.49 -43.43 33.50
C LYS A 351 -13.99 -43.47 33.17
N GLU A 352 -14.79 -42.60 33.80
CA GLU A 352 -16.23 -42.50 33.52
C GLU A 352 -16.49 -42.02 32.09
N ARG A 353 -15.71 -41.05 31.60
CA ARG A 353 -15.83 -40.54 30.22
C ARG A 353 -15.45 -41.57 29.16
N ILE A 354 -14.46 -42.42 29.44
CA ILE A 354 -14.11 -43.55 28.55
C ILE A 354 -15.26 -44.56 28.51
N LEU A 355 -15.86 -44.90 29.66
CA LEU A 355 -17.03 -45.78 29.72
C LEU A 355 -18.24 -45.20 28.99
N GLU A 356 -18.46 -43.89 29.06
CA GLU A 356 -19.51 -43.23 28.28
C GLU A 356 -19.25 -43.33 26.78
N ALA A 357 -18.02 -43.08 26.35
CA ALA A 357 -17.63 -43.23 24.94
C ALA A 357 -17.77 -44.68 24.44
N GLU A 358 -17.53 -45.69 25.30
CA GLU A 358 -17.75 -47.10 24.94
C GLU A 358 -19.21 -47.46 24.73
N ASN A 359 -20.12 -46.78 25.43
CA ASN A 359 -21.56 -47.02 25.33
C ASN A 359 -22.24 -46.12 24.28
N ASP A 360 -21.52 -45.15 23.70
CA ASP A 360 -22.04 -44.25 22.68
C ASP A 360 -21.90 -44.88 21.28
N PRO A 361 -23.00 -45.23 20.61
CA PRO A 361 -22.95 -45.83 19.27
C PRO A 361 -22.43 -44.88 18.18
N LEU A 362 -22.41 -43.57 18.44
CA LEU A 362 -21.92 -42.55 17.51
C LEU A 362 -20.40 -42.31 17.62
N PHE A 363 -19.77 -42.82 18.67
CA PHE A 363 -18.34 -42.64 18.89
C PHE A 363 -17.51 -43.52 17.94
N SER A 364 -16.41 -42.97 17.41
CA SER A 364 -15.57 -43.70 16.45
C SER A 364 -14.93 -44.94 17.08
N ARG A 365 -15.17 -46.11 16.46
CA ARG A 365 -14.57 -47.39 16.90
C ARG A 365 -13.05 -47.35 16.84
N GLN A 366 -12.49 -46.74 15.80
CA GLN A 366 -11.04 -46.55 15.64
C GLN A 366 -10.46 -45.71 16.79
N ALA A 367 -11.13 -44.61 17.16
CA ALA A 367 -10.71 -43.77 18.28
C ALA A 367 -10.77 -44.53 19.63
N LEU A 368 -11.80 -45.36 19.85
CA LEU A 368 -11.89 -46.21 21.05
C LEU A 368 -10.75 -47.22 21.15
N GLU A 369 -10.36 -47.85 20.04
CA GLU A 369 -9.22 -48.77 20.01
C GLU A 369 -7.92 -48.07 20.41
N VAL A 370 -7.69 -46.85 19.89
CA VAL A 370 -6.52 -46.03 20.26
C VAL A 370 -6.56 -45.63 21.74
N ILE A 371 -7.72 -45.25 22.28
CA ILE A 371 -7.87 -44.93 23.70
C ILE A 371 -7.55 -46.15 24.57
N LYS A 372 -8.13 -47.33 24.27
CA LYS A 372 -7.92 -48.57 25.03
C LYS A 372 -6.45 -49.00 25.05
N LYS A 373 -5.80 -48.97 23.88
CA LYS A 373 -4.38 -49.36 23.72
C LYS A 373 -3.46 -48.48 24.58
N ASN A 374 -3.81 -47.20 24.75
CA ASN A 374 -2.96 -46.22 25.42
C ASN A 374 -3.37 -45.93 26.89
N THR A 375 -4.45 -46.54 27.39
CA THR A 375 -4.94 -46.33 28.77
C THR A 375 -3.93 -46.79 29.82
N THR A 376 -3.19 -47.88 29.57
CA THR A 376 -2.12 -48.37 30.47
C THR A 376 -0.87 -47.48 30.40
N SER A 377 -0.56 -46.96 29.21
CA SER A 377 0.57 -46.05 28.97
C SER A 377 0.38 -44.67 29.61
N ALA A 378 -0.87 -44.29 29.92
CA ALA A 378 -1.22 -43.05 30.61
C ALA A 378 -0.75 -43.00 32.08
N ILE A 379 -0.31 -44.12 32.67
CA ILE A 379 0.11 -44.22 34.08
C ILE A 379 1.65 -44.04 34.26
N GLY A 380 2.43 -44.00 33.16
CA GLY A 380 3.91 -43.90 33.18
C GLY A 380 4.51 -42.48 33.10
N HIS A 381 5.83 -42.37 32.92
CA HIS A 381 6.54 -41.06 32.80
C HIS A 381 6.09 -40.22 31.58
N SER A 382 5.66 -40.85 30.50
CA SER A 382 5.01 -40.20 29.34
C SER A 382 3.49 -40.05 29.51
N GLY A 383 2.96 -40.39 30.69
CA GLY A 383 1.53 -40.45 31.00
C GLY A 383 0.74 -39.17 30.74
N PRO A 384 1.25 -37.96 31.06
CA PRO A 384 0.56 -36.71 30.76
C PRO A 384 0.24 -36.53 29.27
N LYS A 385 1.19 -36.92 28.39
CA LYS A 385 1.05 -36.78 26.93
C LYS A 385 0.01 -37.74 26.35
N TYR A 386 -0.01 -38.99 26.82
CA TYR A 386 -1.07 -39.94 26.45
C TYR A 386 -2.43 -39.56 27.02
N THR A 387 -2.45 -38.94 28.21
CA THR A 387 -3.69 -38.40 28.80
C THR A 387 -4.25 -37.28 27.94
N GLU A 388 -3.42 -36.35 27.46
CA GLU A 388 -3.82 -35.26 26.56
C GLU A 388 -4.35 -35.77 25.21
N LEU A 389 -3.73 -36.81 24.64
CA LEU A 389 -4.25 -37.47 23.43
C LEU A 389 -5.63 -38.09 23.67
N ILE A 390 -5.80 -38.82 24.77
CA ILE A 390 -7.10 -39.42 25.14
C ILE A 390 -8.14 -38.31 25.36
N GLU A 391 -7.78 -37.24 26.06
CA GLU A 391 -8.67 -36.10 26.27
C GLU A 391 -9.05 -35.42 24.95
N THR A 392 -8.12 -35.30 24.01
CA THR A 392 -8.37 -34.74 22.67
C THR A 392 -9.36 -35.62 21.90
N LEU A 393 -9.12 -36.93 21.84
CA LEU A 393 -10.02 -37.88 21.15
C LEU A 393 -11.42 -37.92 21.76
N LEU A 394 -11.53 -37.78 23.09
CA LEU A 394 -12.81 -37.69 23.81
C LEU A 394 -13.52 -36.34 23.60
N SER A 395 -12.80 -35.30 23.19
CA SER A 395 -13.35 -33.95 22.98
C SER A 395 -13.86 -33.73 21.56
N ILE A 396 -13.45 -34.56 20.60
CA ILE A 396 -13.97 -34.54 19.24
C ILE A 396 -15.48 -34.90 19.28
N PRO A 397 -16.37 -34.13 18.63
CA PRO A 397 -17.81 -34.32 18.74
C PRO A 397 -18.36 -35.43 17.82
N TRP A 398 -17.82 -36.64 17.93
CA TRP A 398 -18.15 -37.78 17.06
C TRP A 398 -19.66 -37.96 16.83
N GLY A 399 -20.07 -37.97 15.56
CA GLY A 399 -21.47 -38.17 15.14
C GLY A 399 -22.47 -37.10 15.61
N LYS A 400 -22.04 -36.04 16.32
CA LYS A 400 -22.94 -34.98 16.81
C LYS A 400 -23.24 -33.99 15.69
N ILE A 401 -24.46 -34.04 15.17
CA ILE A 401 -24.96 -33.14 14.13
C ILE A 401 -25.96 -32.15 14.72
N LYS A 402 -25.80 -30.86 14.42
CA LYS A 402 -26.75 -29.82 14.80
C LYS A 402 -27.87 -29.70 13.79
N LYS A 403 -29.12 -29.78 14.25
CA LYS A 403 -30.29 -29.52 13.42
C LYS A 403 -30.39 -28.05 13.03
N ILE A 404 -30.63 -27.77 11.74
CA ILE A 404 -30.92 -26.42 11.22
C ILE A 404 -32.43 -26.21 11.27
N THR A 405 -32.88 -25.17 11.98
CA THR A 405 -34.31 -24.92 12.24
C THR A 405 -34.88 -23.75 11.43
N VAL A 406 -34.01 -22.89 10.91
CA VAL A 406 -34.35 -21.68 10.17
C VAL A 406 -35.04 -22.00 8.85
N ASP A 407 -36.02 -21.19 8.44
CA ASP A 407 -36.66 -21.31 7.13
C ASP A 407 -35.88 -20.56 6.03
N ILE A 408 -36.06 -20.96 4.77
CA ILE A 408 -35.34 -20.35 3.63
C ILE A 408 -35.63 -18.84 3.56
N LYS A 409 -36.88 -18.44 3.79
CA LYS A 409 -37.27 -17.02 3.81
C LYS A 409 -36.63 -16.25 4.96
N GLU A 410 -36.52 -16.86 6.13
CA GLU A 410 -35.88 -16.25 7.30
C GLU A 410 -34.37 -16.11 7.08
N PHE A 411 -33.74 -17.12 6.45
CA PHE A 411 -32.33 -17.09 6.08
C PHE A 411 -32.03 -15.96 5.09
N GLU A 412 -32.82 -15.82 4.02
CA GLU A 412 -32.68 -14.74 3.04
C GLU A 412 -32.86 -13.35 3.69
N GLN A 413 -33.91 -13.19 4.51
CA GLN A 413 -34.15 -11.95 5.26
C GLN A 413 -32.99 -11.63 6.22
N GLY A 414 -32.41 -12.67 6.84
CA GLY A 414 -31.25 -12.58 7.70
C GLY A 414 -30.01 -12.04 6.98
N LEU A 415 -29.71 -12.57 5.79
CA LEU A 415 -28.62 -12.07 4.94
C LEU A 415 -28.84 -10.63 4.47
N ASN A 416 -30.09 -10.27 4.15
CA ASN A 416 -30.46 -8.90 3.77
C ASN A 416 -30.41 -7.91 4.93
N ARG A 417 -30.58 -8.39 6.16
CA ARG A 417 -30.45 -7.57 7.37
C ARG A 417 -29.01 -7.32 7.77
N SER A 418 -28.09 -8.24 7.48
CA SER A 418 -26.69 -8.13 7.89
C SER A 418 -25.80 -7.45 6.86
N HIS A 419 -26.16 -7.53 5.57
CA HIS A 419 -25.39 -6.96 4.46
C HIS A 419 -26.32 -6.23 3.50
N TYR A 420 -25.89 -5.06 3.00
CA TYR A 420 -26.61 -4.30 1.98
C TYR A 420 -26.04 -4.61 0.59
N GLY A 421 -26.89 -4.57 -0.44
CA GLY A 421 -26.51 -4.94 -1.81
C GLY A 421 -26.17 -6.43 -1.91
N LEU A 422 -25.19 -6.76 -2.76
CA LEU A 422 -24.75 -8.14 -3.02
C LEU A 422 -25.91 -9.07 -3.46
N GLU A 423 -26.84 -8.56 -4.27
CA GLU A 423 -28.04 -9.30 -4.68
C GLU A 423 -27.69 -10.64 -5.33
N ARG A 424 -26.86 -10.62 -6.37
CA ARG A 424 -26.43 -11.83 -7.08
C ARG A 424 -25.67 -12.83 -6.19
N PRO A 425 -24.64 -12.43 -5.41
CA PRO A 425 -24.00 -13.33 -4.45
C PRO A 425 -24.98 -13.94 -3.45
N LYS A 426 -25.91 -13.15 -2.89
CA LYS A 426 -26.89 -13.64 -1.91
C LYS A 426 -27.90 -14.59 -2.53
N GLU A 427 -28.34 -14.35 -3.75
CA GLU A 427 -29.24 -15.24 -4.49
C GLU A 427 -28.58 -16.61 -4.66
N ILE A 428 -27.32 -16.63 -5.16
CA ILE A 428 -26.53 -17.86 -5.32
C ILE A 428 -26.37 -18.58 -3.96
N ILE A 429 -26.02 -17.86 -2.90
CA ILE A 429 -25.91 -18.43 -1.54
C ILE A 429 -27.26 -19.01 -1.09
N CYS A 430 -28.37 -18.31 -1.31
CA CYS A 430 -29.69 -18.81 -0.94
C CYS A 430 -30.04 -20.09 -1.70
N ASP A 431 -29.75 -20.16 -3.01
CA ASP A 431 -29.98 -21.36 -3.83
C ASP A 431 -29.21 -22.58 -3.29
N PHE A 432 -27.93 -22.40 -2.97
CA PHE A 432 -27.10 -23.48 -2.42
C PHE A 432 -27.56 -23.92 -1.03
N PHE A 433 -27.77 -22.97 -0.13
CA PHE A 433 -28.12 -23.28 1.25
C PHE A 433 -29.58 -23.71 1.40
N ALA A 434 -30.48 -23.44 0.44
CA ALA A 434 -31.86 -23.91 0.48
C ALA A 434 -31.94 -25.45 0.57
N ASN A 435 -31.15 -26.16 -0.26
CA ASN A 435 -31.09 -27.63 -0.21
C ASN A 435 -30.51 -28.12 1.13
N LEU A 436 -29.46 -27.46 1.63
CA LEU A 436 -28.82 -27.81 2.89
C LEU A 436 -29.79 -27.62 4.08
N ILE A 437 -30.46 -26.46 4.15
CA ILE A 437 -31.49 -26.16 5.15
C ILE A 437 -32.60 -27.21 5.10
N TRP A 438 -33.14 -27.52 3.91
CA TRP A 438 -34.22 -28.50 3.76
C TRP A 438 -33.84 -29.88 4.32
N ARG A 439 -32.65 -30.39 3.96
CA ARG A 439 -32.15 -31.68 4.46
C ARG A 439 -32.00 -31.67 5.97
N TYR A 440 -31.26 -30.73 6.55
CA TYR A 440 -31.01 -30.69 7.99
C TYR A 440 -32.26 -30.38 8.82
N LYS A 441 -33.27 -29.71 8.25
CA LYS A 441 -34.57 -29.51 8.93
C LYS A 441 -35.34 -30.82 9.10
N THR A 442 -35.20 -31.74 8.16
CA THR A 442 -35.78 -33.10 8.23
C THR A 442 -34.94 -34.11 9.01
N PHE A 443 -33.74 -33.71 9.48
CA PHE A 443 -32.85 -34.58 10.26
C PHE A 443 -33.50 -35.07 11.56
N ASN A 444 -33.38 -36.37 11.79
CA ASN A 444 -33.70 -37.04 13.06
C ASN A 444 -32.40 -37.62 13.66
N PRO A 445 -32.09 -37.41 14.96
CA PRO A 445 -30.86 -37.90 15.57
C PRO A 445 -30.66 -39.41 15.48
N ASP A 446 -31.75 -40.18 15.39
CA ASP A 446 -31.69 -41.65 15.24
C ASP A 446 -31.07 -42.09 13.91
N ASP A 447 -31.12 -41.23 12.88
CA ASP A 447 -30.59 -41.49 11.53
C ASP A 447 -29.15 -41.00 11.35
N ALA A 448 -28.49 -40.53 12.42
CA ALA A 448 -27.12 -39.98 12.36
C ALA A 448 -26.11 -40.98 11.76
N SER A 449 -26.31 -42.28 12.00
CA SER A 449 -25.43 -43.35 11.50
C SER A 449 -25.52 -43.60 9.99
N THR A 450 -26.61 -43.18 9.34
CA THR A 450 -26.89 -43.37 7.90
C THR A 450 -26.98 -42.04 7.14
N TRP A 451 -26.66 -40.92 7.81
CA TRP A 451 -26.76 -39.59 7.25
C TRP A 451 -25.79 -39.41 6.08
N GLN A 452 -26.31 -39.03 4.91
CA GLN A 452 -25.53 -38.86 3.69
C GLN A 452 -24.73 -37.55 3.71
N ARG A 453 -23.52 -37.59 3.14
CA ARG A 453 -22.60 -36.45 2.99
C ARG A 453 -23.28 -35.23 2.35
N THR A 454 -23.06 -34.06 2.92
CA THR A 454 -23.66 -32.78 2.45
C THR A 454 -22.66 -31.63 2.36
N GLY A 455 -21.40 -31.86 2.71
CA GLY A 455 -20.37 -30.84 2.80
C GLY A 455 -20.18 -30.15 1.45
N SER A 456 -20.04 -28.83 1.51
CA SER A 456 -19.90 -27.98 0.33
C SER A 456 -18.75 -27.00 0.57
N ALA A 457 -17.99 -26.71 -0.47
CA ALA A 457 -16.89 -25.77 -0.44
C ALA A 457 -17.20 -24.56 -1.34
N PHE A 458 -17.05 -23.36 -0.79
CA PHE A 458 -17.27 -22.11 -1.50
C PHE A 458 -15.98 -21.29 -1.52
N LEU A 459 -15.72 -20.58 -2.61
CA LEU A 459 -14.63 -19.62 -2.72
C LEU A 459 -15.19 -18.23 -2.99
N PHE A 460 -15.15 -17.37 -1.99
CA PHE A 460 -15.57 -15.98 -2.09
C PHE A 460 -14.41 -15.12 -2.60
N VAL A 461 -14.55 -14.61 -3.82
CA VAL A 461 -13.51 -13.81 -4.50
C VAL A 461 -13.99 -12.38 -4.63
N GLY A 462 -13.15 -11.42 -4.27
CA GLY A 462 -13.47 -10.01 -4.48
C GLY A 462 -12.47 -9.10 -3.79
N PRO A 463 -12.47 -7.79 -4.08
CA PRO A 463 -11.47 -6.90 -3.52
C PRO A 463 -11.52 -6.79 -1.97
N PRO A 464 -10.49 -6.23 -1.33
CA PRO A 464 -10.50 -6.03 0.11
C PRO A 464 -11.61 -5.06 0.54
N GLY A 465 -12.24 -5.34 1.68
CA GLY A 465 -13.25 -4.45 2.26
C GLY A 465 -14.67 -4.60 1.69
N VAL A 466 -14.93 -5.55 0.79
CA VAL A 466 -16.29 -5.86 0.29
C VAL A 466 -17.12 -6.72 1.23
N GLY A 467 -16.56 -7.19 2.35
CA GLY A 467 -17.32 -7.96 3.35
C GLY A 467 -17.36 -9.48 3.11
N LYS A 468 -16.37 -10.06 2.43
CA LYS A 468 -16.27 -11.52 2.20
C LYS A 468 -16.39 -12.33 3.50
N THR A 469 -15.52 -12.05 4.47
CA THR A 469 -15.50 -12.76 5.76
C THR A 469 -16.74 -12.43 6.60
N SER A 470 -17.24 -11.20 6.56
CA SER A 470 -18.46 -10.84 7.30
C SER A 470 -19.70 -11.54 6.74
N LEU A 471 -19.77 -11.72 5.42
CA LEU A 471 -20.82 -12.49 4.76
C LEU A 471 -20.75 -13.96 5.16
N ALA A 472 -19.56 -14.56 5.16
CA ALA A 472 -19.36 -15.93 5.62
C ALA A 472 -19.82 -16.15 7.07
N ILE A 473 -19.45 -15.25 7.97
CA ILE A 473 -19.90 -15.28 9.38
C ILE A 473 -21.43 -15.15 9.46
N SER A 474 -22.01 -14.21 8.69
CA SER A 474 -23.45 -14.02 8.63
C SER A 474 -24.19 -15.28 8.14
N ILE A 475 -23.63 -16.06 7.22
CA ILE A 475 -24.24 -17.32 6.78
C ILE A 475 -24.32 -18.30 7.96
N ALA A 476 -23.22 -18.50 8.70
CA ALA A 476 -23.22 -19.39 9.87
C ALA A 476 -24.22 -18.94 10.95
N GLU A 477 -24.25 -17.64 11.28
CA GLU A 477 -25.16 -17.06 12.27
C GLU A 477 -26.63 -17.23 11.86
N ASN A 478 -26.97 -16.96 10.60
CA ASN A 478 -28.36 -17.10 10.12
C ASN A 478 -28.78 -18.57 9.94
N LEU A 479 -27.86 -19.51 9.73
CA LEU A 479 -28.16 -20.95 9.78
C LEU A 479 -28.27 -21.47 11.22
N GLY A 480 -27.75 -20.71 12.19
CA GLY A 480 -27.66 -21.12 13.58
C GLY A 480 -26.64 -22.23 13.82
N ILE A 481 -25.63 -22.38 12.96
CA ILE A 481 -24.53 -23.36 13.12
C ILE A 481 -23.26 -22.67 13.66
N PRO A 482 -22.46 -23.34 14.50
CA PRO A 482 -21.19 -22.78 14.95
C PRO A 482 -20.19 -22.72 13.78
N TYR A 483 -19.26 -21.77 13.85
CA TYR A 483 -18.19 -21.63 12.88
C TYR A 483 -16.82 -21.52 13.54
N HIS A 484 -15.78 -21.91 12.81
CA HIS A 484 -14.39 -21.72 13.18
C HIS A 484 -13.63 -21.01 12.07
N LYS A 485 -12.91 -19.94 12.43
CA LYS A 485 -12.15 -19.13 11.48
C LYS A 485 -10.67 -19.53 11.50
N ILE A 486 -10.10 -19.78 10.32
CA ILE A 486 -8.70 -20.10 10.06
C ILE A 486 -8.15 -19.07 9.07
N SER A 487 -6.93 -18.58 9.27
CA SER A 487 -6.23 -17.72 8.30
C SER A 487 -5.24 -18.59 7.54
N LEU A 488 -5.40 -18.71 6.21
CA LEU A 488 -4.49 -19.45 5.34
C LEU A 488 -3.25 -18.63 4.98
N GLY A 489 -3.37 -17.30 4.99
CA GLY A 489 -2.24 -16.40 4.79
C GLY A 489 -1.19 -16.56 5.88
N GLY A 490 0.02 -16.91 5.48
CA GLY A 490 1.16 -17.13 6.38
C GLY A 490 1.33 -18.57 6.90
N MET A 491 0.49 -19.52 6.44
CA MET A 491 0.69 -20.95 6.75
C MET A 491 1.79 -21.50 5.84
N GLN A 492 2.92 -21.90 6.44
CA GLN A 492 4.08 -22.41 5.71
C GLN A 492 4.20 -23.94 5.76
N ASP A 493 3.51 -24.60 6.71
CA ASP A 493 3.56 -26.05 6.90
C ASP A 493 2.15 -26.68 6.88
N GLU A 494 2.07 -27.90 6.37
CA GLU A 494 0.92 -28.80 6.51
C GLU A 494 0.55 -29.06 7.98
N ALA A 495 1.53 -29.03 8.89
CA ALA A 495 1.32 -29.25 10.32
C ALA A 495 0.37 -28.22 10.98
N ASP A 496 0.22 -27.03 10.40
CA ASP A 496 -0.72 -26.03 10.93
C ASP A 496 -2.19 -26.47 10.74
N LEU A 497 -2.50 -27.15 9.63
CA LEU A 497 -3.84 -27.68 9.34
C LEU A 497 -4.05 -29.09 9.93
N ARG A 498 -3.04 -29.98 9.83
CA ARG A 498 -3.09 -31.40 10.24
C ARG A 498 -2.51 -31.73 11.61
N GLY A 499 -1.91 -30.75 12.27
CA GLY A 499 -1.22 -30.98 13.53
C GLY A 499 0.13 -31.67 13.34
N HIS A 500 0.80 -31.90 14.45
CA HIS A 500 2.10 -32.57 14.48
C HIS A 500 1.92 -34.04 14.82
N GLY A 501 2.82 -34.89 14.35
CA GLY A 501 2.85 -36.29 14.77
C GLY A 501 2.82 -36.40 16.31
N PHE A 502 1.95 -37.24 16.86
CA PHE A 502 1.84 -37.42 18.31
C PHE A 502 3.19 -37.71 18.99
N THR A 503 4.14 -38.33 18.30
CA THR A 503 5.48 -38.63 18.84
C THR A 503 6.33 -37.39 19.13
N TYR A 504 6.07 -36.25 18.49
CA TYR A 504 6.83 -35.00 18.71
C TYR A 504 6.53 -34.39 20.09
N GLU A 505 7.57 -33.90 20.78
CA GLU A 505 7.44 -33.19 22.05
C GLU A 505 6.79 -31.81 21.80
N GLY A 506 5.78 -31.44 22.59
CA GLY A 506 4.96 -30.24 22.32
C GLY A 506 3.96 -30.38 21.15
N SER A 507 3.75 -31.59 20.62
CA SER A 507 2.78 -31.85 19.55
C SER A 507 1.37 -31.42 19.94
N LYS A 508 0.67 -30.83 18.97
CA LYS A 508 -0.71 -30.35 19.11
C LYS A 508 -1.55 -30.81 17.91
N PRO A 509 -2.87 -31.01 18.11
CA PRO A 509 -3.80 -31.24 17.00
C PRO A 509 -3.83 -30.05 16.04
N GLY A 510 -4.12 -30.31 14.77
CA GLY A 510 -4.19 -29.29 13.74
C GLY A 510 -5.37 -28.35 13.91
N ALA A 511 -5.36 -27.23 13.17
CA ALA A 511 -6.42 -26.23 13.21
C ALA A 511 -7.82 -26.81 12.91
N ILE A 512 -7.90 -27.86 12.09
CA ILE A 512 -9.16 -28.53 11.76
C ILE A 512 -9.75 -29.25 12.97
N VAL A 513 -8.97 -30.10 13.65
CA VAL A 513 -9.42 -30.83 14.84
C VAL A 513 -9.71 -29.88 16.00
N GLN A 514 -8.86 -28.87 16.20
CA GLN A 514 -9.12 -27.82 17.18
C GLN A 514 -10.43 -27.07 16.88
N GLY A 515 -10.71 -26.80 15.61
CA GLY A 515 -11.96 -26.18 15.17
C GLY A 515 -13.18 -27.04 15.49
N LEU A 516 -13.13 -28.34 15.20
CA LEU A 516 -14.22 -29.27 15.54
C LEU A 516 -14.49 -29.32 17.04
N ILE A 517 -13.44 -29.39 17.86
CA ILE A 517 -13.56 -29.40 19.33
C ILE A 517 -14.22 -28.09 19.82
N ARG A 518 -13.80 -26.94 19.27
CA ARG A 518 -14.39 -25.64 19.64
C ARG A 518 -15.84 -25.48 19.18
N MET A 519 -16.18 -25.99 18.01
CA MET A 519 -17.55 -25.93 17.47
C MET A 519 -18.48 -26.94 18.15
N GLY A 520 -17.96 -28.06 18.65
CA GLY A 520 -18.71 -29.09 19.37
C GLY A 520 -19.69 -29.90 18.52
N VAL A 521 -19.64 -29.77 17.18
CA VAL A 521 -20.51 -30.46 16.22
C VAL A 521 -19.73 -30.80 14.94
N MET A 522 -20.19 -31.83 14.21
CA MET A 522 -19.57 -32.33 12.97
C MET A 522 -20.10 -31.68 11.69
N ASN A 523 -21.11 -30.80 11.80
CA ASN A 523 -21.66 -30.03 10.67
C ASN A 523 -21.48 -28.51 10.85
N GLY A 524 -20.37 -28.13 11.49
CA GLY A 524 -19.97 -26.74 11.65
C GLY A 524 -19.44 -26.12 10.35
N MET A 525 -19.19 -24.81 10.38
CA MET A 525 -18.66 -24.07 9.24
C MET A 525 -17.21 -23.65 9.46
N PHE A 526 -16.31 -24.01 8.55
CA PHE A 526 -14.95 -23.48 8.52
C PHE A 526 -14.87 -22.28 7.60
N ILE A 527 -14.37 -21.15 8.13
CA ILE A 527 -14.11 -19.94 7.35
C ILE A 527 -12.60 -19.81 7.20
N MET A 528 -12.10 -19.94 5.98
CA MET A 528 -10.68 -19.97 5.63
C MET A 528 -10.31 -18.70 4.87
N ASP A 529 -9.70 -17.72 5.54
CA ASP A 529 -9.37 -16.42 4.93
C ASP A 529 -8.00 -16.44 4.22
N GLU A 530 -7.87 -15.64 3.16
CA GLU A 530 -6.62 -15.42 2.39
C GLU A 530 -6.09 -16.65 1.65
N ALA A 531 -6.98 -17.39 0.98
CA ALA A 531 -6.63 -18.56 0.18
C ALA A 531 -5.68 -18.22 -1.00
N ASP A 532 -5.68 -16.98 -1.46
CA ASP A 532 -4.77 -16.41 -2.47
C ASP A 532 -3.31 -16.30 -2.01
N LYS A 533 -3.03 -16.45 -0.72
CA LYS A 533 -1.69 -16.38 -0.13
C LYS A 533 -1.22 -17.71 0.44
N THR A 534 -1.78 -18.81 -0.06
CA THR A 534 -1.49 -20.16 0.43
C THR A 534 -0.25 -20.72 -0.27
N GLU A 535 0.72 -21.20 0.52
CA GLU A 535 1.93 -21.87 0.02
C GLU A 535 1.64 -23.29 -0.51
N GLN A 536 2.51 -23.80 -1.40
CA GLN A 536 2.28 -25.08 -2.10
C GLN A 536 2.00 -26.28 -1.17
N PHE A 537 2.65 -26.33 0.00
CA PHE A 537 2.50 -27.44 0.95
C PHE A 537 1.13 -27.47 1.65
N ALA A 538 0.51 -26.31 1.89
CA ALA A 538 -0.83 -26.25 2.46
C ALA A 538 -1.92 -26.58 1.43
N ILE A 539 -1.66 -26.39 0.13
CA ILE A 539 -2.61 -26.71 -0.95
C ILE A 539 -2.98 -28.20 -0.92
N SER A 540 -2.01 -29.11 -0.79
CA SER A 540 -2.29 -30.56 -0.79
C SER A 540 -3.28 -30.97 0.30
N THR A 541 -3.13 -30.37 1.49
CA THR A 541 -4.01 -30.59 2.63
C THR A 541 -5.40 -30.00 2.40
N LEU A 542 -5.46 -28.78 1.83
CA LEU A 542 -6.74 -28.18 1.43
C LEU A 542 -7.46 -29.04 0.39
N LEU A 543 -6.76 -29.65 -0.56
CA LEU A 543 -7.39 -30.53 -1.54
C LEU A 543 -8.06 -31.73 -0.87
N GLU A 544 -7.42 -32.38 0.11
CA GLU A 544 -8.03 -33.50 0.83
C GLU A 544 -9.25 -33.07 1.66
N ILE A 545 -9.20 -31.90 2.30
CA ILE A 545 -10.30 -31.37 3.12
C ILE A 545 -11.49 -30.95 2.26
N LEU A 546 -11.23 -30.34 1.09
CA LEU A 546 -12.26 -29.80 0.21
C LEU A 546 -12.86 -30.86 -0.72
N ASP A 547 -12.18 -31.98 -0.94
CA ASP A 547 -12.64 -33.05 -1.82
C ASP A 547 -13.73 -33.90 -1.14
N PRO A 548 -14.98 -33.90 -1.64
CA PRO A 548 -16.07 -34.71 -1.06
C PRO A 548 -15.82 -36.23 -1.10
N GLU A 549 -14.93 -36.69 -1.99
CA GLU A 549 -14.55 -38.09 -2.07
C GLU A 549 -13.53 -38.48 -0.99
N GLN A 550 -12.74 -37.53 -0.46
CA GLN A 550 -11.65 -37.82 0.47
C GLN A 550 -11.89 -37.31 1.89
N ASN A 551 -12.65 -36.22 2.06
CA ASN A 551 -12.77 -35.51 3.34
C ASN A 551 -13.38 -36.32 4.50
N HIS A 552 -14.04 -37.43 4.19
CA HIS A 552 -14.54 -38.40 5.19
C HIS A 552 -13.43 -39.26 5.82
N LEU A 553 -12.25 -39.31 5.19
CA LEU A 553 -11.04 -40.02 5.63
C LEU A 553 -9.95 -39.00 6.01
N PHE A 554 -10.32 -37.84 6.55
CA PHE A 554 -9.30 -36.86 6.92
C PHE A 554 -8.49 -37.38 8.11
N HIS A 555 -7.17 -37.33 7.98
CA HIS A 555 -6.24 -37.78 9.02
C HIS A 555 -5.50 -36.59 9.64
N ASP A 556 -5.61 -36.44 10.95
CA ASP A 556 -4.78 -35.53 11.73
C ASP A 556 -3.55 -36.27 12.29
N LYS A 557 -2.37 -35.68 12.14
CA LYS A 557 -1.09 -36.31 12.53
C LYS A 557 -1.01 -36.51 14.05
N TYR A 558 -1.70 -35.69 14.84
CA TYR A 558 -1.75 -35.80 16.30
C TYR A 558 -2.68 -36.90 16.77
N THR A 559 -3.84 -37.10 16.10
CA THR A 559 -4.81 -38.14 16.50
C THR A 559 -4.39 -39.57 16.11
N MET A 560 -3.17 -39.75 15.61
CA MET A 560 -2.64 -40.96 14.96
C MET A 560 -3.31 -41.26 13.62
N THR A 561 -2.53 -41.74 12.65
CA THR A 561 -2.97 -42.01 11.26
C THR A 561 -4.00 -43.14 11.14
N SER A 562 -4.34 -43.81 12.24
CA SER A 562 -5.33 -44.90 12.28
C SER A 562 -6.74 -44.44 12.64
N VAL A 563 -6.96 -43.12 12.79
CA VAL A 563 -8.25 -42.54 13.15
C VAL A 563 -8.73 -41.63 12.03
N ASP A 564 -9.81 -42.05 11.37
CA ASP A 564 -10.49 -41.28 10.33
C ASP A 564 -11.42 -40.26 10.99
N ILE A 565 -11.28 -38.98 10.62
CA ILE A 565 -12.16 -37.90 11.06
C ILE A 565 -13.05 -37.48 9.89
N ASP A 566 -14.35 -37.69 10.03
CA ASP A 566 -15.30 -37.42 8.95
C ASP A 566 -15.65 -35.92 8.85
N LEU A 567 -15.08 -35.21 7.87
CA LEU A 567 -15.39 -33.80 7.60
C LEU A 567 -16.52 -33.61 6.57
N SER A 568 -17.15 -34.69 6.10
CA SER A 568 -18.08 -34.65 4.97
C SER A 568 -19.40 -33.91 5.21
N ASN A 569 -19.69 -33.52 6.46
CA ASN A 569 -20.84 -32.70 6.82
C ASN A 569 -20.47 -31.24 7.15
N CYS A 570 -19.17 -30.92 7.18
CA CYS A 570 -18.69 -29.55 7.39
C CYS A 570 -18.92 -28.70 6.13
N VAL A 571 -19.17 -27.41 6.34
CA VAL A 571 -19.23 -26.41 5.26
C VAL A 571 -17.94 -25.62 5.26
N PHE A 572 -17.30 -25.47 4.10
CA PHE A 572 -16.06 -24.72 3.94
C PHE A 572 -16.32 -23.44 3.14
N ILE A 573 -15.95 -22.28 3.68
CA ILE A 573 -15.97 -21.00 2.96
C ILE A 573 -14.57 -20.42 2.95
N LEU A 574 -13.95 -20.42 1.78
CA LEU A 574 -12.67 -19.80 1.52
C LEU A 574 -12.87 -18.35 1.06
N THR A 575 -11.96 -17.46 1.42
CA THR A 575 -11.95 -16.09 0.88
C THR A 575 -10.62 -15.76 0.21
N ALA A 576 -10.68 -15.08 -0.94
CA ALA A 576 -9.52 -14.64 -1.71
C ALA A 576 -9.76 -13.22 -2.26
N ASN A 577 -8.70 -12.48 -2.56
CA ASN A 577 -8.85 -11.15 -3.17
C ASN A 577 -9.03 -11.22 -4.68
N THR A 578 -8.27 -12.11 -5.33
CA THR A 578 -8.31 -12.33 -6.78
C THR A 578 -8.37 -13.83 -7.06
N LEU A 579 -9.03 -14.21 -8.16
CA LEU A 579 -9.12 -15.63 -8.55
C LEU A 579 -7.80 -16.13 -9.15
N GLU A 580 -7.05 -15.23 -9.81
CA GLU A 580 -5.84 -15.56 -10.58
C GLU A 580 -4.68 -16.07 -9.72
N THR A 581 -4.65 -15.70 -8.45
CA THR A 581 -3.63 -16.13 -7.46
C THR A 581 -4.02 -17.43 -6.75
N VAL A 582 -5.29 -17.85 -6.83
CA VAL A 582 -5.74 -19.08 -6.21
C VAL A 582 -5.33 -20.26 -7.09
N PRO A 583 -4.72 -21.31 -6.53
CA PRO A 583 -4.35 -22.50 -7.28
C PRO A 583 -5.55 -23.14 -8.00
N PRO A 584 -5.44 -23.42 -9.32
CA PRO A 584 -6.52 -24.06 -10.08
C PRO A 584 -7.10 -25.34 -9.45
N PRO A 585 -6.28 -26.22 -8.82
CA PRO A 585 -6.81 -27.42 -8.15
C PRO A 585 -7.81 -27.12 -7.00
N VAL A 586 -7.65 -25.98 -6.32
CA VAL A 586 -8.54 -25.53 -5.25
C VAL A 586 -9.80 -24.92 -5.86
N ILE A 587 -9.66 -24.08 -6.89
CA ILE A 587 -10.79 -23.47 -7.61
C ILE A 587 -11.74 -24.56 -8.12
N ASN A 588 -11.22 -25.62 -8.73
CA ASN A 588 -12.03 -26.70 -9.30
C ASN A 588 -12.83 -27.51 -8.26
N ARG A 589 -12.51 -27.38 -6.97
CA ARG A 589 -13.21 -28.06 -5.86
C ARG A 589 -14.17 -27.14 -5.10
N CYS A 590 -14.23 -25.87 -5.46
CA CYS A 590 -15.04 -24.87 -4.80
C CYS A 590 -16.06 -24.29 -5.78
N GLU A 591 -17.24 -23.97 -5.26
CA GLU A 591 -18.15 -23.09 -5.97
C GLU A 591 -17.67 -21.63 -5.83
N VAL A 592 -17.37 -20.98 -6.95
CA VAL A 592 -16.80 -19.62 -6.94
C VAL A 592 -17.92 -18.58 -6.90
N ILE A 593 -17.91 -17.75 -5.86
CA ILE A 593 -18.85 -16.62 -5.72
C ILE A 593 -18.06 -15.31 -5.77
N HIS A 594 -18.34 -14.50 -6.78
CA HIS A 594 -17.72 -13.19 -6.95
C HIS A 594 -18.46 -12.14 -6.14
N LEU A 595 -17.78 -11.50 -5.19
CA LEU A 595 -18.26 -10.33 -4.46
C LEU A 595 -17.73 -9.07 -5.15
N ASP A 596 -18.65 -8.35 -5.75
CA ASP A 596 -18.37 -7.15 -6.52
C ASP A 596 -17.98 -5.94 -5.64
N ARG A 597 -17.47 -4.90 -6.32
CA ARG A 597 -17.23 -3.59 -5.73
C ARG A 597 -18.56 -2.92 -5.38
N TYR A 598 -18.57 -2.11 -4.32
CA TYR A 598 -19.73 -1.32 -3.97
C TYR A 598 -19.82 -0.03 -4.79
N SER A 599 -21.02 0.29 -5.29
CA SER A 599 -21.34 1.59 -5.88
C SER A 599 -21.29 2.70 -4.83
N LEU A 600 -21.28 3.97 -5.27
CA LEU A 600 -21.39 5.11 -4.36
C LEU A 600 -22.64 5.03 -3.48
N GLU A 601 -23.79 4.72 -4.06
CA GLU A 601 -25.08 4.61 -3.37
C GLU A 601 -25.06 3.46 -2.37
N GLU A 602 -24.48 2.31 -2.76
CA GLU A 602 -24.31 1.17 -1.86
C GLU A 602 -23.40 1.50 -0.68
N LYS A 603 -22.27 2.18 -0.92
CA LYS A 603 -21.37 2.61 0.17
C LYS A 603 -22.04 3.58 1.13
N ILE A 604 -22.87 4.51 0.63
CA ILE A 604 -23.65 5.42 1.47
C ILE A 604 -24.63 4.62 2.34
N ALA A 605 -25.38 3.69 1.74
CA ALA A 605 -26.31 2.84 2.48
C ALA A 605 -25.59 1.97 3.51
N ILE A 606 -24.45 1.36 3.16
CA ILE A 606 -23.63 0.55 4.07
C ILE A 606 -23.10 1.39 5.24
N ALA A 607 -22.59 2.58 4.96
CA ALA A 607 -22.12 3.50 5.99
C ALA A 607 -23.23 3.87 6.97
N ARG A 608 -24.39 4.21 6.44
CA ARG A 608 -25.58 4.61 7.21
C ARG A 608 -26.12 3.50 8.11
N HIS A 609 -26.32 2.31 7.53
CA HIS A 609 -27.01 1.22 8.22
C HIS A 609 -26.08 0.37 9.10
N TYR A 610 -24.78 0.34 8.82
CA TYR A 610 -23.85 -0.60 9.48
C TYR A 610 -22.62 0.07 10.05
N LEU A 611 -21.85 0.84 9.26
CA LEU A 611 -20.53 1.30 9.71
C LEU A 611 -20.63 2.31 10.85
N ILE A 612 -21.52 3.30 10.72
CA ILE A 612 -21.71 4.34 11.75
C ILE A 612 -22.13 3.70 13.07
N ASP A 613 -23.15 2.83 13.06
CA ASP A 613 -23.64 2.19 14.27
C ASP A 613 -22.60 1.23 14.87
N ARG A 614 -21.82 0.51 14.04
CA ARG A 614 -20.70 -0.32 14.50
C ARG A 614 -19.60 0.50 15.18
N VAL A 615 -19.20 1.62 14.59
CA VAL A 615 -18.19 2.53 15.18
C VAL A 615 -18.72 3.10 16.50
N ARG A 616 -20.00 3.51 16.56
CA ARG A 616 -20.62 4.00 17.79
C ARG A 616 -20.60 2.97 18.91
N HIS A 617 -21.05 1.74 18.65
CA HIS A 617 -21.05 0.68 19.65
C HIS A 617 -19.65 0.34 20.15
N ARG A 618 -18.66 0.29 19.25
CA ARG A 618 -17.27 -0.02 19.61
C ARG A 618 -16.63 1.03 20.51
N TYR A 619 -16.96 2.31 20.31
CA TYR A 619 -16.34 3.43 21.04
C TYR A 619 -17.27 4.13 22.05
N GLY A 620 -18.49 3.62 22.26
CA GLY A 620 -19.46 4.17 23.20
C GLY A 620 -19.96 5.59 22.87
N ILE A 621 -20.13 5.92 21.58
CA ILE A 621 -20.53 7.27 21.13
C ILE A 621 -22.04 7.34 20.96
N ASN A 622 -22.73 8.18 21.74
CA ASN A 622 -24.19 8.30 21.64
C ASN A 622 -24.61 8.99 20.35
N LYS A 623 -25.84 8.68 19.88
CA LYS A 623 -26.42 9.31 18.69
C LYS A 623 -26.61 10.82 18.85
N ASP A 624 -26.80 11.30 20.07
CA ASP A 624 -27.00 12.73 20.36
C ASP A 624 -25.68 13.52 20.49
N ASP A 625 -24.57 12.86 20.81
CA ASP A 625 -23.28 13.52 21.01
C ASP A 625 -22.64 13.97 19.69
N ILE A 626 -22.72 13.11 18.66
CA ILE A 626 -22.17 13.39 17.33
C ILE A 626 -23.18 12.86 16.32
N PHE A 627 -23.70 13.69 15.42
CA PHE A 627 -24.74 13.28 14.46
C PHE A 627 -24.59 13.95 13.09
N PHE A 628 -25.22 13.36 12.09
CA PHE A 628 -25.40 13.97 10.78
C PHE A 628 -26.79 14.63 10.72
N ASP A 629 -26.88 15.78 10.05
CA ASP A 629 -28.16 16.37 9.68
C ASP A 629 -28.88 15.41 8.69
N PRO A 630 -30.10 14.91 9.00
CA PRO A 630 -30.79 13.89 8.21
C PRO A 630 -30.93 14.25 6.72
N ASP A 631 -31.14 15.54 6.41
CA ASP A 631 -31.32 16.01 5.03
C ASP A 631 -30.01 16.07 4.26
N LYS A 632 -28.86 16.11 4.95
CA LYS A 632 -27.52 16.27 4.38
C LYS A 632 -26.63 15.05 4.56
N GLU A 633 -27.08 14.03 5.29
CA GLU A 633 -26.30 12.85 5.64
C GLU A 633 -25.74 12.15 4.39
N ALA A 634 -26.59 11.89 3.39
CA ALA A 634 -26.17 11.25 2.15
C ALA A 634 -25.13 12.09 1.39
N ASP A 635 -25.30 13.41 1.32
CA ASP A 635 -24.36 14.32 0.66
C ASP A 635 -23.00 14.42 1.37
N LEU A 636 -23.01 14.35 2.70
CA LEU A 636 -21.80 14.37 3.53
C LEU A 636 -21.05 13.03 3.43
N LEU A 637 -21.78 11.91 3.42
CA LEU A 637 -21.19 10.59 3.18
C LEU A 637 -20.64 10.48 1.76
N ALA A 638 -21.38 10.96 0.76
CA ALA A 638 -20.90 11.03 -0.62
C ALA A 638 -19.60 11.86 -0.73
N HIS A 639 -19.52 12.96 0.04
CA HIS A 639 -18.32 13.79 0.11
C HIS A 639 -17.13 13.04 0.74
N LEU A 640 -17.34 12.32 1.85
CA LEU A 640 -16.29 11.49 2.47
C LEU A 640 -15.83 10.38 1.51
N ILE A 641 -16.76 9.71 0.84
CA ILE A 641 -16.43 8.62 -0.08
C ILE A 641 -15.64 9.15 -1.29
N LYS A 642 -16.13 10.20 -1.97
CA LYS A 642 -15.47 10.73 -3.18
C LYS A 642 -14.14 11.41 -2.91
N ASP A 643 -14.07 12.22 -1.85
CA ASP A 643 -12.93 13.13 -1.65
C ASP A 643 -11.92 12.59 -0.63
N TYR A 644 -12.31 11.63 0.23
CA TYR A 644 -11.45 11.10 1.29
C TYR A 644 -11.13 9.60 1.16
N THR A 645 -11.88 8.82 0.38
CA THR A 645 -11.61 7.38 0.18
C THR A 645 -11.18 7.08 -1.26
N ARG A 646 -10.35 6.05 -1.45
CA ARG A 646 -10.02 5.47 -2.75
C ARG A 646 -9.92 3.95 -2.61
N GLU A 647 -11.06 3.30 -2.48
CA GLU A 647 -11.13 1.86 -2.32
C GLU A 647 -12.36 1.28 -3.04
N PRO A 648 -12.32 0.00 -3.45
CA PRO A 648 -13.50 -0.72 -3.94
C PRO A 648 -14.52 -1.04 -2.83
N GLY A 649 -14.06 -1.29 -1.61
CA GLY A 649 -14.87 -1.66 -0.45
C GLY A 649 -15.24 -0.49 0.45
N VAL A 650 -15.36 -0.76 1.75
CA VAL A 650 -15.69 0.24 2.79
C VAL A 650 -14.74 0.25 4.00
N ARG A 651 -13.56 -0.35 3.88
CA ARG A 651 -12.61 -0.48 4.99
C ARG A 651 -11.98 0.87 5.35
N GLU A 652 -11.53 1.63 4.36
CA GLU A 652 -11.04 3.00 4.52
C GLU A 652 -12.16 3.96 4.92
N LEU A 653 -13.38 3.76 4.40
CA LEU A 653 -14.54 4.54 4.82
C LEU A 653 -14.83 4.35 6.32
N GLU A 654 -14.85 3.11 6.83
CA GLU A 654 -15.00 2.85 8.27
C GLU A 654 -13.85 3.51 9.07
N ARG A 655 -12.61 3.45 8.55
CA ARG A 655 -11.44 4.09 9.18
C ARG A 655 -11.62 5.61 9.28
N ILE A 656 -12.06 6.26 8.20
CA ILE A 656 -12.26 7.71 8.13
C ILE A 656 -13.41 8.16 9.03
N ILE A 657 -14.53 7.45 9.01
CA ILE A 657 -15.67 7.71 9.91
C ILE A 657 -15.21 7.60 11.37
N ARG A 658 -14.49 6.53 11.72
CA ARG A 658 -13.91 6.35 13.06
C ARG A 658 -12.98 7.50 13.43
N THR A 659 -12.05 7.89 12.56
CA THR A 659 -11.12 8.98 12.84
C THR A 659 -11.83 10.31 13.04
N LEU A 660 -12.84 10.61 12.20
CA LEU A 660 -13.67 11.81 12.33
C LEU A 660 -14.39 11.83 13.69
N PHE A 661 -15.06 10.73 14.03
CA PHE A 661 -15.82 10.61 15.28
C PHE A 661 -14.92 10.75 16.51
N LEU A 662 -13.77 10.06 16.54
CA LEU A 662 -12.84 10.15 17.67
C LEU A 662 -12.19 11.53 17.80
N ARG A 663 -11.89 12.22 16.67
CA ARG A 663 -11.34 13.58 16.70
C ARG A 663 -12.36 14.58 17.25
N ILE A 664 -13.62 14.52 16.82
CA ILE A 664 -14.72 15.36 17.33
C ILE A 664 -14.98 15.05 18.81
N LEU A 665 -15.11 13.78 19.18
CA LEU A 665 -15.35 13.35 20.56
C LEU A 665 -14.28 13.92 21.50
N ARG A 666 -13.00 13.75 21.15
CA ARG A 666 -11.88 14.23 21.98
C ARG A 666 -11.83 15.75 22.07
N LYS A 667 -12.04 16.47 20.96
CA LYS A 667 -11.79 17.92 20.90
C LYS A 667 -12.97 18.78 21.34
N GLU A 668 -14.21 18.33 21.14
CA GLU A 668 -15.41 19.14 21.39
C GLU A 668 -16.27 18.62 22.53
N ILE A 669 -16.45 17.29 22.64
CA ILE A 669 -17.33 16.70 23.65
C ILE A 669 -16.58 16.54 24.99
N LEU A 670 -15.44 15.84 25.00
CA LEU A 670 -14.69 15.55 26.23
C LEU A 670 -14.03 16.77 26.87
N THR A 671 -13.76 17.83 26.09
CA THR A 671 -13.27 19.13 26.58
C THR A 671 -14.39 19.98 27.18
N GLY A 672 -15.65 19.53 27.10
CA GLY A 672 -16.83 20.25 27.61
C GLY A 672 -17.27 21.43 26.74
N GLN A 673 -16.75 21.56 25.51
CA GLN A 673 -17.08 22.68 24.61
C GLN A 673 -18.47 22.57 24.00
N ALA A 674 -18.96 21.36 23.74
CA ALA A 674 -20.28 21.11 23.16
C ALA A 674 -20.97 19.91 23.82
N LYS A 675 -22.29 19.99 23.98
CA LYS A 675 -23.14 18.85 24.41
C LYS A 675 -23.52 17.91 23.27
N GLY A 676 -23.40 18.38 22.03
CA GLY A 676 -23.69 17.62 20.82
C GLY A 676 -23.14 18.36 19.60
N VAL A 677 -22.57 17.63 18.64
CA VAL A 677 -21.90 18.19 17.45
C VAL A 677 -22.53 17.62 16.18
N SER A 678 -23.07 18.52 15.34
CA SER A 678 -23.52 18.18 13.99
C SER A 678 -22.33 18.16 13.02
N ILE A 679 -22.18 17.08 12.28
CA ILE A 679 -21.14 16.95 11.25
C ILE A 679 -21.52 17.82 10.05
N THR A 680 -20.58 18.67 9.62
CA THR A 680 -20.70 19.55 8.44
C THR A 680 -19.47 19.40 7.54
N ARG A 681 -19.51 19.95 6.32
CA ARG A 681 -18.34 19.93 5.40
C ARG A 681 -17.15 20.66 5.99
N GLU A 682 -17.39 21.72 6.76
CA GLU A 682 -16.38 22.51 7.44
C GLU A 682 -15.70 21.68 8.53
N LYS A 683 -16.49 20.96 9.35
CA LYS A 683 -15.97 20.05 10.39
C LYS A 683 -15.18 18.88 9.82
N ILE A 684 -15.65 18.32 8.70
CA ILE A 684 -14.92 17.30 7.95
C ILE A 684 -13.53 17.83 7.54
N LYS A 685 -13.43 19.04 6.99
CA LYS A 685 -12.14 19.63 6.60
C LYS A 685 -11.26 20.04 7.78
N GLU A 686 -11.87 20.45 8.90
CA GLU A 686 -11.15 20.80 10.13
C GLU A 686 -10.49 19.56 10.76
N TYR A 687 -11.19 18.41 10.73
CA TYR A 687 -10.76 17.19 11.42
C TYR A 687 -10.22 16.10 10.51
N LEU A 688 -10.35 16.19 9.20
CA LEU A 688 -9.77 15.23 8.26
C LEU A 688 -8.87 15.96 7.28
N ASP A 689 -7.65 15.46 7.20
CA ASP A 689 -6.67 15.90 6.21
C ASP A 689 -7.13 15.45 4.83
N THR A 690 -7.04 16.32 3.82
CA THR A 690 -7.37 15.93 2.45
C THR A 690 -6.36 14.87 2.00
N PRO A 691 -6.77 13.73 1.42
CA PRO A 691 -5.83 12.70 1.01
C PRO A 691 -4.84 13.28 0.02
N ILE A 692 -3.57 12.94 0.18
CA ILE A 692 -2.55 13.23 -0.81
C ILE A 692 -3.00 12.56 -2.12
N GLU A 693 -3.15 13.33 -3.20
CA GLU A 693 -3.40 12.72 -4.50
C GLU A 693 -2.24 11.78 -4.84
N PRO A 694 -2.50 10.57 -5.36
CA PRO A 694 -1.45 9.61 -5.60
C PRO A 694 -0.48 10.27 -6.59
N ARG A 695 0.82 10.02 -6.38
CA ARG A 695 1.92 10.73 -7.03
C ARG A 695 1.59 11.01 -8.50
N GLN A 696 1.28 12.26 -8.79
CA GLN A 696 0.80 12.67 -10.11
C GLN A 696 1.87 12.36 -11.14
N ILE A 697 1.45 11.73 -12.23
CA ILE A 697 2.14 11.75 -13.52
C ILE A 697 2.69 13.17 -13.75
N ALA A 698 3.88 13.30 -14.36
CA ALA A 698 4.42 14.60 -14.72
C ALA A 698 3.36 15.47 -15.41
N GLU A 699 3.19 16.72 -14.96
CA GLU A 699 2.07 17.57 -15.41
C GLU A 699 2.15 17.95 -16.90
N GLU A 700 3.31 17.80 -17.53
CA GLU A 700 3.58 18.31 -18.87
C GLU A 700 3.53 17.22 -19.95
N ASN A 701 2.80 17.50 -21.03
CA ASN A 701 2.84 16.72 -22.26
C ASN A 701 4.23 16.76 -22.91
N ARG A 702 4.82 15.59 -23.18
CA ARG A 702 6.17 15.48 -23.75
C ARG A 702 6.21 14.61 -24.99
N VAL A 703 7.27 14.78 -25.76
CA VAL A 703 7.64 13.91 -26.87
C VAL A 703 8.33 12.69 -26.30
N GLY A 704 8.00 11.51 -26.82
CA GLY A 704 8.66 10.26 -26.51
C GLY A 704 8.29 9.67 -25.15
N GLU A 705 7.26 10.14 -24.45
CA GLU A 705 6.94 9.63 -23.12
C GLU A 705 5.50 9.10 -23.04
N MET A 706 5.35 7.81 -22.74
CA MET A 706 4.07 7.11 -22.67
C MET A 706 3.94 6.35 -21.34
N LEU A 707 2.72 6.26 -20.82
CA LEU A 707 2.42 5.50 -19.61
C LEU A 707 1.94 4.09 -19.98
N ALA A 708 2.69 3.08 -19.54
CA ALA A 708 2.28 1.69 -19.54
C ALA A 708 1.77 1.25 -18.17
N LEU A 709 1.15 0.08 -18.13
CA LEU A 709 0.63 -0.54 -16.90
C LEU A 709 1.31 -1.89 -16.69
N GLY A 710 1.91 -2.08 -15.53
CA GLY A 710 2.42 -3.36 -15.05
C GLY A 710 1.53 -3.88 -13.93
N VAL A 711 1.36 -5.19 -13.84
CA VAL A 711 0.64 -5.83 -12.73
C VAL A 711 1.53 -6.91 -12.14
N ASN A 712 1.68 -6.90 -10.82
CA ASN A 712 2.17 -8.04 -10.07
C ASN A 712 0.93 -8.82 -9.60
N LEU A 713 0.70 -9.98 -10.22
CA LEU A 713 -0.46 -10.81 -9.95
C LEU A 713 -0.42 -11.39 -8.52
N GLU A 714 0.74 -11.86 -8.07
CA GLU A 714 0.93 -12.45 -6.73
C GLU A 714 0.58 -11.46 -5.62
N LEU A 715 0.97 -10.19 -5.79
CA LEU A 715 0.68 -9.14 -4.82
C LEU A 715 -0.67 -8.44 -5.07
N ALA A 716 -1.35 -8.73 -6.19
CA ALA A 716 -2.51 -8.00 -6.69
C ALA A 716 -2.28 -6.46 -6.75
N ILE A 717 -1.06 -6.04 -7.08
CA ILE A 717 -0.66 -4.63 -7.16
C ILE A 717 -0.39 -4.26 -8.60
N GLY A 718 -1.11 -3.25 -9.10
CA GLY A 718 -0.77 -2.60 -10.35
C GLY A 718 0.18 -1.41 -10.17
N SER A 719 0.96 -1.12 -11.20
CA SER A 719 1.94 -0.03 -11.23
C SER A 719 1.92 0.69 -12.58
N ILE A 720 2.16 1.99 -12.56
CA ILE A 720 2.42 2.78 -13.77
C ILE A 720 3.89 2.63 -14.11
N ILE A 721 4.18 2.35 -15.38
CA ILE A 721 5.53 2.31 -15.93
C ILE A 721 5.65 3.43 -16.94
N PRO A 722 6.23 4.59 -16.56
CA PRO A 722 6.58 5.63 -17.53
C PRO A 722 7.70 5.12 -18.46
N ILE A 723 7.44 5.13 -19.76
CA ILE A 723 8.38 4.73 -20.80
C ILE A 723 8.85 5.99 -21.51
N GLN A 724 10.16 6.24 -21.49
CA GLN A 724 10.81 7.37 -22.14
C GLN A 724 11.63 6.91 -23.34
N ALA A 725 11.33 7.45 -24.52
CA ALA A 725 12.05 7.27 -25.76
C ALA A 725 12.82 8.56 -26.10
N THR A 726 14.14 8.52 -25.94
CA THR A 726 15.02 9.68 -26.12
C THR A 726 15.92 9.48 -27.33
N LYS A 727 15.89 10.41 -28.30
CA LYS A 727 16.85 10.42 -29.42
C LYS A 727 18.25 10.72 -28.90
N VAL A 728 19.24 9.91 -29.27
CA VAL A 728 20.64 10.13 -28.91
C VAL A 728 21.33 10.84 -30.07
N SER A 729 21.76 12.09 -29.85
CA SER A 729 22.58 12.82 -30.82
C SER A 729 24.05 12.41 -30.68
N VAL A 730 24.52 11.50 -31.52
CA VAL A 730 25.95 11.16 -31.59
C VAL A 730 26.61 12.10 -32.60
N GLY A 731 27.24 13.16 -32.11
CA GLY A 731 28.11 14.01 -32.92
C GLY A 731 29.48 13.36 -33.04
N GLY A 732 29.68 12.48 -34.03
CA GLY A 732 31.00 11.93 -34.36
C GLY A 732 30.95 10.65 -35.18
N GLU A 733 31.72 10.60 -36.27
CA GLU A 733 32.03 9.38 -37.01
C GLU A 733 32.82 8.44 -36.09
N GLY A 734 32.18 7.43 -35.49
CA GLY A 734 32.92 6.39 -34.76
C GLY A 734 32.18 5.52 -33.74
N TYR A 735 30.99 5.89 -33.26
CA TYR A 735 30.30 5.13 -32.20
C TYR A 735 29.19 4.17 -32.68
N GLY A 736 29.31 3.64 -33.92
CA GLY A 736 28.33 2.72 -34.50
C GLY A 736 28.31 1.29 -33.91
N GLY A 737 29.22 0.95 -32.99
CA GLY A 737 29.39 -0.42 -32.49
C GLY A 737 28.70 -0.79 -31.17
N TYR A 738 28.38 0.18 -30.31
CA TYR A 738 27.93 -0.09 -28.92
C TYR A 738 26.43 0.12 -28.65
N LEU A 739 25.70 0.77 -29.57
CA LEU A 739 24.27 1.05 -29.40
C LEU A 739 23.48 0.34 -30.51
N SER A 740 22.72 -0.68 -30.13
CA SER A 740 21.61 -1.18 -30.98
C SER A 740 20.70 0.00 -31.35
N MET A 741 20.08 0.00 -32.55
CA MET A 741 19.22 1.10 -33.04
C MET A 741 18.19 1.58 -32.00
N VAL A 742 17.77 0.67 -31.11
CA VAL A 742 17.06 1.02 -29.89
C VAL A 742 17.76 0.33 -28.71
N HIS A 743 18.34 1.09 -27.79
CA HIS A 743 18.90 0.58 -26.53
C HIS A 743 17.87 0.72 -25.41
N ALA A 744 17.90 -0.14 -24.38
CA ALA A 744 16.89 -0.11 -23.32
C ALA A 744 17.47 -0.30 -21.91
N THR A 745 17.00 0.46 -20.93
CA THR A 745 17.37 0.33 -19.51
C THR A 745 16.16 0.39 -18.58
N GLY A 746 16.31 -0.13 -17.35
CA GLY A 746 15.28 -0.07 -16.30
C GLY A 746 14.83 -1.43 -15.76
N ASN A 747 15.76 -2.37 -15.57
CA ASN A 747 15.54 -3.74 -15.10
C ASN A 747 14.56 -4.56 -15.97
N ILE A 748 14.74 -4.50 -17.28
CA ILE A 748 13.94 -5.27 -18.24
C ILE A 748 14.42 -6.72 -18.34
N GLN A 749 13.48 -7.64 -18.44
CA GLN A 749 13.75 -9.07 -18.67
C GLN A 749 13.53 -9.46 -20.14
N LYS A 750 13.55 -10.76 -20.43
CA LYS A 750 13.63 -11.31 -21.78
C LYS A 750 12.39 -10.99 -22.63
N ILE A 751 11.19 -11.10 -22.06
CA ILE A 751 9.93 -10.90 -22.81
C ILE A 751 9.74 -9.43 -23.16
N MET A 752 10.15 -8.53 -22.25
CA MET A 752 10.11 -7.09 -22.47
C MET A 752 11.09 -6.65 -23.58
N ASP A 753 12.30 -7.23 -23.65
CA ASP A 753 13.25 -6.94 -24.73
C ASP A 753 12.76 -7.41 -26.10
N GLU A 754 12.09 -8.57 -26.16
CA GLU A 754 11.42 -9.04 -27.38
C GLU A 754 10.28 -8.11 -27.80
N SER A 755 9.42 -7.72 -26.84
CA SER A 755 8.29 -6.80 -27.08
C SER A 755 8.74 -5.46 -27.64
N ARG A 756 9.87 -4.94 -27.17
CA ARG A 756 10.48 -3.71 -27.69
C ARG A 756 10.93 -3.85 -29.15
N LYS A 757 11.50 -5.00 -29.53
CA LYS A 757 11.92 -5.28 -30.92
C LYS A 757 10.69 -5.34 -31.83
N VAL A 758 9.65 -6.06 -31.41
CA VAL A 758 8.38 -6.16 -32.15
C VAL A 758 7.73 -4.78 -32.31
N ALA A 759 7.65 -3.99 -31.25
CA ALA A 759 7.15 -2.62 -31.29
C ALA A 759 7.94 -1.74 -32.28
N THR A 760 9.27 -1.87 -32.31
CA THR A 760 10.12 -1.14 -33.26
C THR A 760 9.77 -1.52 -34.71
N THR A 761 9.66 -2.82 -35.01
CA THR A 761 9.26 -3.30 -36.33
C THR A 761 7.88 -2.80 -36.74
N ALA A 762 6.91 -2.84 -35.81
CA ALA A 762 5.55 -2.37 -36.02
C ALA A 762 5.49 -0.88 -36.38
N ILE A 763 6.23 -0.04 -35.66
CA ILE A 763 6.27 1.41 -35.92
C ILE A 763 6.91 1.72 -37.27
N LEU A 764 7.97 1.01 -37.65
CA LEU A 764 8.58 1.16 -38.97
C LEU A 764 7.63 0.72 -40.09
N TYR A 765 6.89 -0.37 -39.88
CA TYR A 765 5.84 -0.82 -40.82
C TYR A 765 4.73 0.23 -40.98
N CYS A 766 4.29 0.84 -39.88
CA CYS A 766 3.21 1.84 -39.85
C CYS A 766 3.67 3.29 -40.12
N ALA A 767 4.93 3.52 -40.50
CA ALA A 767 5.54 4.84 -40.51
C ALA A 767 4.76 5.89 -41.31
N LYS A 768 4.26 5.52 -42.49
CA LYS A 768 3.49 6.42 -43.38
C LYS A 768 2.20 6.92 -42.72
N GLU A 769 1.47 6.04 -42.04
CA GLU A 769 0.19 6.36 -41.40
C GLU A 769 0.38 7.16 -40.10
N LEU A 770 1.49 6.92 -39.41
CA LEU A 770 1.88 7.65 -38.19
C LEU A 770 2.56 8.99 -38.47
N GLY A 771 2.76 9.37 -39.74
CA GLY A 771 3.44 10.61 -40.13
C GLY A 771 4.94 10.62 -39.77
N ILE A 772 5.56 9.44 -39.72
CA ILE A 772 6.98 9.28 -39.41
C ILE A 772 7.80 9.35 -40.70
N ASP A 773 8.77 10.25 -40.72
CA ASP A 773 9.78 10.30 -41.77
C ASP A 773 10.82 9.21 -41.54
N LEU A 774 10.85 8.21 -42.44
CA LEU A 774 11.78 7.08 -42.36
C LEU A 774 13.25 7.52 -42.44
N SER A 775 13.57 8.68 -42.99
CA SER A 775 14.94 9.22 -42.95
C SER A 775 15.41 9.51 -41.53
N LYS A 776 14.48 9.88 -40.63
CA LYS A 776 14.74 10.10 -39.20
C LYS A 776 14.81 8.80 -38.39
N ALA A 777 14.45 7.65 -38.98
CA ALA A 777 14.48 6.34 -38.30
C ALA A 777 15.89 5.79 -38.08
N GLN A 778 16.91 6.39 -38.70
CA GLN A 778 18.32 6.00 -38.51
C GLN A 778 18.94 6.57 -37.22
N VAL A 779 18.24 7.45 -36.51
CA VAL A 779 18.75 8.04 -35.26
C VAL A 779 18.61 7.02 -34.13
N PRO A 780 19.69 6.71 -33.38
CA PRO A 780 19.61 5.80 -32.25
C PRO A 780 18.68 6.36 -31.17
N ILE A 781 17.80 5.51 -30.65
CA ILE A 781 16.85 5.85 -29.58
C ILE A 781 17.18 5.05 -28.31
N HIS A 782 17.20 5.72 -27.17
CA HIS A 782 17.29 5.09 -25.88
C HIS A 782 15.90 5.01 -25.24
N LEU A 783 15.44 3.79 -24.93
CA LEU A 783 14.24 3.54 -24.16
C LEU A 783 14.58 3.37 -22.67
N HIS A 784 14.00 4.19 -21.82
CA HIS A 784 14.14 4.09 -20.38
C HIS A 784 12.79 3.80 -19.74
N PHE A 785 12.72 2.69 -18.99
CA PHE A 785 11.55 2.31 -18.22
C PHE A 785 11.73 2.79 -16.79
N MET A 786 10.98 3.81 -16.37
CA MET A 786 11.07 4.37 -15.01
C MET A 786 10.44 3.43 -13.97
N GLY A 787 10.82 3.58 -12.69
CA GLY A 787 10.40 2.72 -11.58
C GLY A 787 11.54 1.79 -11.13
N ALA A 788 12.02 1.99 -9.90
CA ALA A 788 13.20 1.37 -9.30
C ALA A 788 13.09 -0.15 -9.13
N SER A 789 14.25 -0.84 -9.11
CA SER A 789 14.60 -2.20 -8.65
C SER A 789 13.71 -3.42 -8.97
N THR A 790 12.42 -3.27 -9.28
CA THR A 790 11.50 -4.36 -9.60
C THR A 790 11.69 -4.81 -11.04
N PRO A 791 11.87 -6.12 -11.32
CA PRO A 791 11.97 -6.62 -12.68
C PRO A 791 10.71 -6.31 -13.48
N LYS A 792 10.88 -5.90 -14.74
CA LYS A 792 9.79 -5.62 -15.68
C LYS A 792 9.80 -6.69 -16.76
N ASP A 793 8.82 -7.58 -16.69
CA ASP A 793 8.64 -8.64 -17.68
C ASP A 793 7.15 -8.78 -18.05
N GLY A 794 6.88 -8.94 -19.33
CA GLY A 794 5.54 -9.09 -19.86
C GLY A 794 5.28 -8.30 -21.15
N PRO A 795 4.53 -8.86 -22.11
CA PRO A 795 4.32 -8.26 -23.43
C PRO A 795 3.29 -7.12 -23.44
N SER A 796 2.52 -6.97 -22.35
CA SER A 796 1.38 -6.04 -22.28
C SER A 796 1.72 -4.54 -22.36
N ALA A 797 3.02 -4.19 -22.34
CA ALA A 797 3.51 -2.83 -22.57
C ALA A 797 3.87 -2.55 -24.05
N GLY A 798 3.76 -3.53 -24.94
CA GLY A 798 4.16 -3.42 -26.34
C GLY A 798 3.57 -2.21 -27.07
N GLY A 799 2.26 -2.01 -26.95
CA GLY A 799 1.58 -0.85 -27.54
C GLY A 799 2.06 0.50 -26.98
N ALA A 800 2.34 0.56 -25.67
CA ALA A 800 2.85 1.78 -25.04
C ALA A 800 4.30 2.09 -25.47
N ILE A 801 5.16 1.07 -25.61
CA ILE A 801 6.51 1.21 -26.18
C ILE A 801 6.40 1.76 -27.61
N ALA A 802 5.50 1.19 -28.41
CA ALA A 802 5.29 1.61 -29.79
C ALA A 802 4.83 3.08 -29.88
N LEU A 803 3.91 3.53 -29.02
CA LEU A 803 3.50 4.94 -28.98
C LEU A 803 4.65 5.88 -28.57
N ALA A 804 5.45 5.50 -27.57
CA ALA A 804 6.62 6.30 -27.16
C ALA A 804 7.62 6.46 -28.33
N LEU A 805 7.91 5.37 -29.04
CA LEU A 805 8.77 5.40 -30.23
C LEU A 805 8.18 6.24 -31.36
N ALA A 806 6.89 6.04 -31.67
CA ALA A 806 6.19 6.81 -32.70
C ALA A 806 6.18 8.30 -32.40
N SER A 807 5.99 8.67 -31.13
CA SER A 807 6.04 10.06 -30.68
C SER A 807 7.45 10.64 -30.82
N ALA A 808 8.49 9.92 -30.40
CA ALA A 808 9.87 10.36 -30.56
C ALA A 808 10.20 10.60 -32.05
N LEU A 809 9.86 9.64 -32.93
CA LEU A 809 10.17 9.71 -34.36
C LEU A 809 9.36 10.79 -35.11
N SER A 810 8.07 10.96 -34.78
CA SER A 810 7.19 11.97 -35.38
C SER A 810 7.31 13.36 -34.75
N GLU A 811 7.99 13.49 -33.61
CA GLU A 811 8.10 14.72 -32.80
C GLU A 811 6.74 15.25 -32.29
N GLN A 812 5.72 14.39 -32.27
CA GLN A 812 4.40 14.74 -31.74
C GLN A 812 4.34 14.46 -30.24
N LYS A 813 3.77 15.40 -29.46
CA LYS A 813 3.63 15.24 -28.01
C LYS A 813 2.53 14.22 -27.68
N ILE A 814 2.77 13.39 -26.68
CA ILE A 814 1.77 12.49 -26.09
C ILE A 814 1.08 13.20 -24.92
N ARG A 815 -0.23 12.98 -24.82
CA ARG A 815 -1.05 13.38 -23.68
C ARG A 815 -0.68 12.61 -22.41
N ARG A 816 -0.49 13.31 -21.29
CA ARG A 816 -0.13 12.68 -20.00
C ARG A 816 -1.27 12.01 -19.26
N ASP A 817 -2.50 12.41 -19.57
CA ASP A 817 -3.70 11.81 -19.00
C ASP A 817 -4.09 10.48 -19.66
N VAL A 818 -3.22 9.90 -20.51
CA VAL A 818 -3.47 8.67 -21.26
C VAL A 818 -2.51 7.56 -20.82
N ALA A 819 -3.07 6.42 -20.43
CA ALA A 819 -2.34 5.16 -20.25
C ALA A 819 -2.75 4.14 -21.31
N MET A 820 -1.86 3.19 -21.62
CA MET A 820 -2.14 2.12 -22.57
C MET A 820 -1.65 0.77 -22.06
N THR A 821 -2.43 -0.26 -22.36
CA THR A 821 -2.03 -1.67 -22.26
C THR A 821 -2.41 -2.38 -23.55
N GLY A 822 -1.63 -3.39 -23.92
CA GLY A 822 -1.83 -4.17 -25.13
C GLY A 822 -0.52 -4.75 -25.63
N GLU A 823 -0.56 -6.04 -25.98
CA GLU A 823 0.54 -6.64 -26.73
C GLU A 823 0.50 -6.09 -28.16
N ILE A 824 1.66 -6.01 -28.81
CA ILE A 824 1.76 -5.53 -30.19
C ILE A 824 2.43 -6.58 -31.06
N ASP A 825 1.92 -6.76 -32.27
CA ASP A 825 2.58 -7.59 -33.28
C ASP A 825 3.43 -6.77 -34.25
N THR A 826 4.14 -7.42 -35.17
CA THR A 826 5.03 -6.74 -36.14
C THR A 826 4.30 -5.88 -37.18
N GLN A 827 2.97 -5.98 -37.29
CA GLN A 827 2.15 -5.22 -38.22
C GLN A 827 1.43 -4.05 -37.54
N GLY A 828 1.54 -3.91 -36.22
CA GLY A 828 0.92 -2.83 -35.45
C GLY A 828 -0.46 -3.16 -34.88
N ARG A 829 -0.91 -4.42 -34.95
CA ARG A 829 -2.15 -4.88 -34.30
C ARG A 829 -1.95 -4.95 -32.79
N ILE A 830 -2.99 -4.59 -32.06
CA ILE A 830 -3.02 -4.59 -30.59
C ILE A 830 -3.83 -5.78 -30.09
N LEU A 831 -3.21 -6.67 -29.32
CA LEU A 831 -3.79 -7.93 -28.86
C LEU A 831 -4.15 -7.89 -27.37
N GLY A 832 -5.07 -8.77 -26.98
CA GLY A 832 -5.67 -8.85 -25.65
C GLY A 832 -4.67 -9.03 -24.50
N VAL A 833 -5.04 -8.54 -23.32
CA VAL A 833 -4.24 -8.63 -22.09
C VAL A 833 -5.07 -9.08 -20.88
N GLY A 834 -4.43 -9.67 -19.87
CA GLY A 834 -5.06 -10.02 -18.59
C GLY A 834 -5.11 -8.88 -17.56
N ALA A 835 -5.75 -9.14 -16.42
CA ALA A 835 -5.87 -8.26 -15.24
C ALA A 835 -6.34 -6.83 -15.57
N LEU A 836 -7.40 -6.72 -16.39
CA LEU A 836 -7.86 -5.44 -16.90
C LEU A 836 -8.43 -4.53 -15.80
N ASP A 837 -9.11 -5.10 -14.81
CA ASP A 837 -9.67 -4.42 -13.66
C ASP A 837 -8.58 -3.71 -12.82
N LEU A 838 -7.50 -4.41 -12.49
CA LEU A 838 -6.34 -3.87 -11.76
C LEU A 838 -5.64 -2.78 -12.57
N LYS A 839 -5.55 -2.94 -13.89
CA LYS A 839 -4.95 -1.96 -14.80
C LYS A 839 -5.79 -0.68 -14.89
N LEU A 840 -7.12 -0.80 -15.00
CA LEU A 840 -8.05 0.33 -15.02
C LEU A 840 -7.96 1.13 -13.70
N GLU A 841 -7.95 0.43 -12.58
CA GLU A 841 -7.80 1.04 -11.25
C GLU A 841 -6.45 1.73 -11.08
N THR A 842 -5.37 1.10 -11.55
CA THR A 842 -4.02 1.67 -11.52
C THR A 842 -3.94 2.95 -12.35
N ALA A 843 -4.51 2.95 -13.56
CA ALA A 843 -4.57 4.13 -14.41
C ALA A 843 -5.36 5.27 -13.74
N TYR A 844 -6.54 4.97 -13.20
CA TYR A 844 -7.34 5.95 -12.48
C TYR A 844 -6.60 6.54 -11.26
N ASN A 845 -6.00 5.68 -10.44
CA ASN A 845 -5.24 6.09 -9.26
C ASN A 845 -4.02 6.94 -9.62
N ALA A 846 -3.38 6.69 -10.77
CA ALA A 846 -2.30 7.52 -11.27
C ALA A 846 -2.73 8.93 -11.73
N GLY A 847 -4.03 9.16 -11.85
CA GLY A 847 -4.60 10.41 -12.36
C GLY A 847 -4.87 10.40 -13.87
N CYS A 848 -4.78 9.25 -14.55
CA CYS A 848 -5.15 9.15 -15.95
C CYS A 848 -6.66 9.42 -16.14
N LYS A 849 -7.01 10.01 -17.28
CA LYS A 849 -8.40 10.27 -17.69
C LYS A 849 -8.84 9.42 -18.88
N THR A 850 -7.89 8.87 -19.62
CA THR A 850 -8.15 7.97 -20.73
C THR A 850 -7.26 6.73 -20.62
N MET A 851 -7.84 5.56 -20.87
CA MET A 851 -7.13 4.30 -20.99
C MET A 851 -7.40 3.67 -22.36
N ILE A 852 -6.33 3.35 -23.07
CA ILE A 852 -6.38 2.65 -24.36
C ILE A 852 -6.20 1.16 -24.10
N ILE A 853 -7.12 0.36 -24.61
CA ILE A 853 -7.13 -1.10 -24.43
C ILE A 853 -7.27 -1.82 -25.77
N PRO A 854 -6.92 -3.11 -25.86
CA PRO A 854 -7.18 -3.93 -27.05
C PRO A 854 -8.69 -4.13 -27.29
N ARG A 855 -9.12 -4.23 -28.54
CA ARG A 855 -10.53 -4.53 -28.86
C ARG A 855 -10.99 -5.89 -28.35
N GLU A 856 -10.10 -6.88 -28.35
CA GLU A 856 -10.38 -8.22 -27.81
C GLU A 856 -10.81 -8.18 -26.34
N ASN A 857 -10.30 -7.21 -25.56
CA ASN A 857 -10.68 -7.03 -24.17
C ASN A 857 -12.08 -6.41 -23.98
N MET A 858 -12.83 -6.10 -25.04
CA MET A 858 -14.23 -5.68 -24.90
C MET A 858 -15.13 -6.84 -24.43
N GLY A 859 -14.85 -8.08 -24.83
CA GLY A 859 -15.65 -9.27 -24.48
C GLY A 859 -14.82 -10.44 -23.94
N GLY A 860 -15.49 -11.55 -23.65
CA GLY A 860 -14.85 -12.79 -23.17
C GLY A 860 -14.52 -12.81 -21.68
N SER A 861 -13.98 -13.94 -21.20
CA SER A 861 -13.93 -14.25 -19.77
C SER A 861 -12.89 -13.50 -18.93
N ARG A 862 -12.30 -12.45 -19.51
CA ARG A 862 -11.30 -11.54 -18.90
C ARG A 862 -11.43 -10.12 -19.46
N GLY A 863 -12.52 -9.83 -20.14
CA GLY A 863 -12.79 -8.56 -20.81
C GLY A 863 -13.69 -7.63 -19.99
N ILE A 864 -14.12 -6.54 -20.61
CA ILE A 864 -15.01 -5.56 -20.01
C ILE A 864 -16.36 -6.16 -19.63
N GLU A 865 -16.89 -7.09 -20.41
CA GLU A 865 -18.20 -7.73 -20.15
C GLU A 865 -18.29 -8.45 -18.79
N GLU A 866 -17.18 -8.96 -18.27
CA GLU A 866 -17.14 -9.62 -16.96
C GLU A 866 -16.82 -8.68 -15.80
N LEU A 867 -16.45 -7.42 -16.09
CA LEU A 867 -16.21 -6.46 -15.02
C LEU A 867 -17.50 -6.25 -14.19
N PRO A 868 -17.37 -5.99 -12.88
CA PRO A 868 -18.52 -5.68 -12.04
C PRO A 868 -19.36 -4.53 -12.62
N ASP A 869 -20.69 -4.65 -12.56
CA ASP A 869 -21.58 -3.63 -13.15
C ASP A 869 -21.41 -2.24 -12.52
N ALA A 870 -21.06 -2.20 -11.23
CA ALA A 870 -20.69 -0.96 -10.55
C ALA A 870 -19.49 -0.27 -11.24
N LEU A 871 -18.43 -1.03 -11.56
CA LEU A 871 -17.26 -0.51 -12.25
C LEU A 871 -17.62 -0.07 -13.68
N LYS A 872 -18.38 -0.88 -14.42
CA LYS A 872 -18.82 -0.51 -15.78
C LYS A 872 -19.61 0.80 -15.80
N ARG A 873 -20.45 1.07 -14.78
CA ARG A 873 -21.24 2.31 -14.68
C ARG A 873 -20.38 3.55 -14.42
N GLU A 874 -19.20 3.38 -13.82
CA GLU A 874 -18.20 4.42 -13.58
C GLU A 874 -17.25 4.63 -14.77
N LEU A 875 -17.22 3.73 -15.75
CA LEU A 875 -16.38 3.84 -16.94
C LEU A 875 -17.17 4.36 -18.14
N GLN A 876 -16.54 5.21 -18.94
CA GLN A 876 -17.08 5.57 -20.26
C GLN A 876 -16.38 4.75 -21.34
N ILE A 877 -17.05 3.72 -21.86
CA ILE A 877 -16.44 2.69 -22.68
C ILE A 877 -16.83 2.88 -24.15
N PHE A 878 -15.85 2.91 -25.05
CA PHE A 878 -16.05 3.06 -26.48
C PHE A 878 -15.15 2.14 -27.29
N THR A 879 -15.64 1.63 -28.42
CA THR A 879 -14.74 1.23 -29.51
C THR A 879 -14.16 2.47 -30.19
N TYR A 880 -13.04 2.33 -30.91
CA TYR A 880 -12.45 3.44 -31.64
C TYR A 880 -13.44 4.12 -32.62
N GLU A 881 -14.32 3.37 -33.29
CA GLU A 881 -15.31 3.95 -34.20
C GLU A 881 -16.36 4.79 -33.45
N GLN A 882 -16.85 4.29 -32.32
CA GLN A 882 -17.77 5.02 -31.44
C GLN A 882 -17.10 6.26 -30.85
N TRP A 883 -15.83 6.15 -30.49
CA TRP A 883 -15.03 7.27 -30.05
C TRP A 883 -14.93 8.32 -31.17
N LYS A 884 -14.61 7.95 -32.40
CA LYS A 884 -14.48 8.92 -33.49
C LYS A 884 -15.83 9.53 -33.93
N GLY A 885 -16.94 8.82 -33.73
CA GLY A 885 -18.28 9.20 -34.14
C GLY A 885 -19.01 10.15 -33.17
N ALA A 886 -20.32 10.29 -33.38
CA ALA A 886 -21.19 11.01 -32.46
C ALA A 886 -21.42 10.19 -31.19
N ARG A 887 -21.23 10.82 -30.02
CA ARG A 887 -21.28 10.15 -28.72
C ARG A 887 -21.80 11.08 -27.63
N GLU A 888 -22.26 10.48 -26.53
CA GLU A 888 -22.55 11.24 -25.32
C GLU A 888 -21.27 11.80 -24.69
N PRO A 889 -21.30 13.04 -24.19
CA PRO A 889 -20.15 13.66 -23.56
C PRO A 889 -19.79 12.96 -22.25
N PHE A 890 -18.51 12.99 -21.88
CA PHE A 890 -18.05 12.51 -20.59
C PHE A 890 -18.76 13.21 -19.41
N ASP A 891 -19.44 12.45 -18.56
CA ASP A 891 -20.07 12.93 -17.32
C ASP A 891 -19.07 12.90 -16.16
N TYR A 892 -18.61 14.08 -15.73
CA TYR A 892 -17.65 14.23 -14.64
C TYR A 892 -18.18 13.85 -13.25
N ASN A 893 -19.50 13.73 -13.07
CA ASN A 893 -20.10 13.35 -11.79
C ASN A 893 -20.20 11.83 -11.61
N ARG A 894 -20.24 11.12 -12.74
CA ARG A 894 -20.46 9.67 -12.84
C ARG A 894 -19.20 8.92 -13.28
N HIS A 895 -18.54 9.40 -14.33
CA HIS A 895 -17.43 8.69 -14.94
C HIS A 895 -16.09 9.06 -14.31
N THR A 896 -15.27 8.04 -14.05
CA THR A 896 -13.93 8.16 -13.50
C THR A 896 -12.85 8.11 -14.58
N LEU A 897 -13.05 7.28 -15.62
CA LEU A 897 -12.08 7.01 -16.67
C LEU A 897 -12.78 6.75 -18.02
N GLN A 898 -12.25 7.31 -19.11
CA GLN A 898 -12.66 6.99 -20.48
C GLN A 898 -11.83 5.81 -20.99
N VAL A 899 -12.49 4.72 -21.39
CA VAL A 899 -11.84 3.51 -21.91
C VAL A 899 -12.11 3.43 -23.40
N VAL A 900 -11.05 3.36 -24.21
CA VAL A 900 -11.17 3.30 -25.67
C VAL A 900 -10.48 2.04 -26.18
N ALA A 901 -11.26 1.18 -26.80
CA ALA A 901 -10.80 -0.08 -27.36
C ALA A 901 -10.33 0.11 -28.81
N VAL A 902 -9.11 -0.36 -29.10
CA VAL A 902 -8.44 -0.20 -30.39
C VAL A 902 -7.95 -1.55 -30.93
N ASP A 903 -7.92 -1.65 -32.25
CA ASP A 903 -7.37 -2.81 -32.98
C ASP A 903 -5.90 -2.59 -33.38
N HIS A 904 -5.48 -1.33 -33.48
CA HIS A 904 -4.24 -0.97 -34.17
C HIS A 904 -3.54 0.25 -33.55
N ILE A 905 -2.21 0.26 -33.63
CA ILE A 905 -1.36 1.32 -33.04
C ILE A 905 -1.65 2.71 -33.62
N VAL A 906 -2.07 2.79 -34.88
CA VAL A 906 -2.46 4.05 -35.54
C VAL A 906 -3.71 4.67 -34.89
N GLN A 907 -4.67 3.83 -34.48
CA GLN A 907 -5.85 4.27 -33.75
C GLN A 907 -5.47 4.78 -32.34
N ALA A 908 -4.58 4.04 -31.66
CA ALA A 908 -4.05 4.43 -30.36
C ALA A 908 -3.32 5.79 -30.43
N ALA A 909 -2.54 6.03 -31.50
CA ALA A 909 -1.85 7.28 -31.73
C ALA A 909 -2.83 8.46 -31.95
N ASP A 910 -3.95 8.26 -32.66
CA ASP A 910 -4.97 9.31 -32.85
C ASP A 910 -5.60 9.80 -31.53
N ILE A 911 -5.74 8.89 -30.57
CA ILE A 911 -6.26 9.15 -29.22
C ILE A 911 -5.20 9.83 -28.34
N ALA A 912 -3.97 9.33 -28.36
CA ALA A 912 -2.89 9.73 -27.46
C ALA A 912 -2.15 11.00 -27.91
N PHE A 913 -1.98 11.22 -29.21
CA PHE A 913 -1.16 12.31 -29.73
C PHE A 913 -1.88 13.65 -29.73
N ILE A 914 -1.13 14.69 -29.41
CA ILE A 914 -1.55 16.08 -29.46
C ILE A 914 -1.29 16.62 -30.87
N LYS A 915 -2.37 16.99 -31.56
CA LYS A 915 -2.26 17.64 -32.87
C LYS A 915 -2.22 19.15 -32.67
N GLU A 916 -1.05 19.74 -32.92
CA GLU A 916 -0.82 21.20 -32.86
C GLU A 916 -1.88 22.00 -33.65
N GLU A 917 -2.31 21.48 -34.80
CA GLU A 917 -3.34 22.12 -35.63
C GLU A 917 -4.70 22.21 -34.93
N GLU A 918 -5.10 21.18 -34.17
CA GLU A 918 -6.35 21.18 -33.40
C GLU A 918 -6.29 22.24 -32.31
N ILE A 919 -5.19 22.30 -31.56
CA ILE A 919 -4.95 23.32 -30.53
C ILE A 919 -4.98 24.73 -31.14
N ARG A 920 -4.32 24.93 -32.29
CA ARG A 920 -4.31 26.22 -32.98
C ARG A 920 -5.73 26.64 -33.41
N LYS A 921 -6.51 25.71 -33.98
CA LYS A 921 -7.92 25.95 -34.36
C LYS A 921 -8.76 26.39 -33.16
N VAL A 922 -8.62 25.70 -32.01
CA VAL A 922 -9.31 26.07 -30.76
C VAL A 922 -8.93 27.49 -30.33
N LYS A 923 -7.63 27.81 -30.27
CA LYS A 923 -7.12 29.12 -29.82
C LYS A 923 -7.62 30.31 -30.66
N VAL A 924 -7.96 30.11 -31.93
CA VAL A 924 -8.46 31.17 -32.84
C VAL A 924 -9.96 31.13 -33.09
N SER A 925 -10.67 30.13 -32.53
CA SER A 925 -12.08 29.84 -32.83
C SER A 925 -13.03 31.02 -32.64
N PHE A 926 -12.72 31.93 -31.70
CA PHE A 926 -13.61 33.04 -31.35
C PHE A 926 -13.16 34.41 -31.87
N THR A 927 -12.11 34.49 -32.68
CA THR A 927 -11.59 35.77 -33.19
C THR A 927 -12.62 36.52 -34.06
N ALA A 928 -13.42 35.81 -34.86
CA ALA A 928 -14.51 36.41 -35.63
C ALA A 928 -15.62 36.98 -34.73
N HIS A 929 -15.99 36.25 -33.67
CA HIS A 929 -16.94 36.72 -32.66
C HIS A 929 -16.42 37.97 -31.94
N ALA A 930 -15.14 38.02 -31.54
CA ALA A 930 -14.53 39.21 -30.94
C ALA A 930 -14.68 40.45 -31.82
N ARG A 931 -14.42 40.33 -33.13
CA ARG A 931 -14.57 41.44 -34.08
C ARG A 931 -16.03 41.90 -34.21
N LYS A 932 -17.00 40.98 -34.15
CA LYS A 932 -18.43 41.30 -34.14
C LYS A 932 -18.79 42.12 -32.89
N ILE A 933 -18.39 41.66 -31.71
CA ILE A 933 -18.67 42.34 -30.44
C ILE A 933 -17.98 43.71 -30.37
N ALA A 934 -16.74 43.85 -30.87
CA ALA A 934 -16.07 45.15 -30.94
C ALA A 934 -16.88 46.17 -31.74
N LYS A 935 -17.48 45.77 -32.86
CA LYS A 935 -18.36 46.65 -33.66
C LYS A 935 -19.63 47.04 -32.91
N VAL A 936 -20.21 46.13 -32.12
CA VAL A 936 -21.40 46.43 -31.31
C VAL A 936 -21.05 47.45 -30.21
N LEU A 937 -19.98 47.18 -29.46
CA LEU A 937 -19.50 48.07 -28.37
C LEU A 937 -19.00 49.43 -28.88
N ALA A 938 -18.53 49.52 -30.13
CA ALA A 938 -18.18 50.79 -30.77
C ALA A 938 -19.42 51.58 -31.23
N LYS A 939 -20.49 50.88 -31.65
CA LYS A 939 -21.76 51.49 -32.09
C LYS A 939 -22.70 51.84 -30.93
N SER A 940 -22.51 51.26 -29.75
CA SER A 940 -23.30 51.58 -28.56
C SER A 940 -22.98 53.00 -28.10
N THR A 941 -23.77 53.98 -28.54
CA THR A 941 -23.84 55.32 -27.93
C THR A 941 -24.16 55.21 -26.44
N PRO A 942 -23.72 56.16 -25.59
CA PRO A 942 -24.04 56.14 -24.16
C PRO A 942 -25.55 56.11 -23.98
N THR A 943 -26.07 54.94 -23.61
CA THR A 943 -27.49 54.74 -23.35
C THR A 943 -27.89 55.58 -22.13
N LYS A 944 -29.14 56.07 -22.08
CA LYS A 944 -29.73 56.71 -20.89
C LYS A 944 -29.86 55.75 -19.68
N ASP A 945 -29.31 54.54 -19.78
CA ASP A 945 -29.47 53.44 -18.83
C ASP A 945 -28.24 53.39 -17.90
N LEU A 946 -28.47 53.24 -16.59
CA LEU A 946 -27.41 53.10 -15.59
C LEU A 946 -26.97 51.63 -15.49
N LEU A 947 -25.69 51.36 -15.75
CA LEU A 947 -25.12 50.02 -15.74
C LEU A 947 -24.31 49.78 -14.45
N TYR A 948 -24.74 48.80 -13.66
CA TYR A 948 -24.09 48.38 -12.42
C TYR A 948 -23.50 46.97 -12.56
N CYS A 949 -22.24 46.84 -12.17
CA CYS A 949 -21.54 45.55 -12.13
C CYS A 949 -21.09 45.24 -10.72
N PHE A 950 -21.67 44.20 -10.11
CA PHE A 950 -21.32 43.71 -8.79
C PHE A 950 -20.35 42.53 -8.92
N TRP A 951 -19.24 42.59 -8.20
CA TRP A 951 -18.17 41.60 -8.23
C TRP A 951 -17.94 41.06 -6.84
N TYR A 952 -18.15 39.77 -6.62
CA TYR A 952 -17.74 39.14 -5.38
C TYR A 952 -16.28 38.69 -5.48
N ILE A 953 -15.41 39.31 -4.69
CA ILE A 953 -13.96 39.08 -4.70
C ILE A 953 -13.52 38.58 -3.33
N LYS A 954 -12.98 37.37 -3.29
CA LYS A 954 -12.53 36.74 -2.03
C LYS A 954 -11.07 37.03 -1.72
N GLU A 955 -10.25 37.19 -2.74
CA GLU A 955 -8.80 37.40 -2.63
C GLU A 955 -8.29 38.25 -3.80
N PRO A 956 -7.23 39.07 -3.62
CA PRO A 956 -6.71 39.94 -4.68
C PRO A 956 -6.27 39.19 -5.94
N GLY A 957 -5.84 37.94 -5.79
CA GLY A 957 -5.44 37.07 -6.90
C GLY A 957 -6.55 36.75 -7.91
N GLU A 958 -7.82 37.05 -7.59
CA GLU A 958 -8.96 36.92 -8.51
C GLU A 958 -9.04 38.07 -9.53
N ILE A 959 -8.18 39.10 -9.41
CA ILE A 959 -8.10 40.26 -10.31
C ILE A 959 -6.89 40.10 -11.23
N SER A 960 -7.02 40.51 -12.49
CA SER A 960 -5.93 40.53 -13.48
C SER A 960 -5.58 41.95 -13.91
N LEU A 961 -4.31 42.20 -14.24
CA LEU A 961 -3.84 43.47 -14.84
C LEU A 961 -4.62 43.86 -16.11
N ASP A 962 -5.03 42.88 -16.92
CA ASP A 962 -5.83 43.11 -18.14
C ASP A 962 -7.22 43.72 -17.85
N LEU A 963 -7.73 43.54 -16.62
CA LEU A 963 -8.98 44.14 -16.17
C LEU A 963 -8.72 45.60 -15.77
N GLU A 964 -7.69 45.88 -14.97
CA GLU A 964 -7.29 47.23 -14.55
C GLU A 964 -7.06 48.18 -15.73
N LEU A 965 -6.40 47.70 -16.78
CA LEU A 965 -6.09 48.48 -17.99
C LEU A 965 -7.27 48.61 -18.97
N SER A 966 -8.44 48.03 -18.68
CA SER A 966 -9.55 48.01 -19.63
C SER A 966 -10.29 49.36 -19.70
N PRO A 967 -10.36 50.03 -20.86
CA PRO A 967 -11.10 51.29 -21.04
C PRO A 967 -12.63 51.10 -20.97
N VAL A 968 -13.09 49.84 -20.95
CA VAL A 968 -14.52 49.50 -20.87
C VAL A 968 -15.04 49.62 -19.44
N LEU A 969 -14.18 49.53 -18.42
CA LEU A 969 -14.57 49.70 -17.02
C LEU A 969 -15.06 51.11 -16.70
N ASP A 970 -14.51 52.12 -17.37
CA ASP A 970 -14.91 53.53 -17.19
C ASP A 970 -16.34 53.81 -17.66
N LYS A 971 -16.97 52.86 -18.38
CA LYS A 971 -18.35 52.96 -18.87
C LYS A 971 -19.40 52.50 -17.85
N TYR A 972 -19.01 51.84 -16.75
CA TYR A 972 -19.94 51.23 -15.79
C TYR A 972 -19.67 51.66 -14.36
N THR A 973 -20.70 51.57 -13.51
CA THR A 973 -20.51 51.66 -12.05
C THR A 973 -20.11 50.28 -11.53
N ASN A 974 -18.82 50.09 -11.24
CA ASN A 974 -18.29 48.83 -10.73
C ASN A 974 -18.27 48.83 -9.20
N ILE A 975 -18.82 47.78 -8.59
CA ILE A 975 -18.92 47.61 -7.14
C ILE A 975 -18.28 46.29 -6.75
N PHE A 976 -17.26 46.34 -5.91
CA PHE A 976 -16.59 45.16 -5.37
C PHE A 976 -17.14 44.85 -3.99
N LEU A 977 -17.66 43.63 -3.86
CA LEU A 977 -18.14 43.03 -2.62
C LEU A 977 -17.00 42.20 -2.03
N CYS A 978 -16.37 42.71 -0.97
CA CYS A 978 -15.25 42.05 -0.31
C CYS A 978 -15.17 42.46 1.17
N THR A 979 -14.28 41.83 1.95
CA THR A 979 -14.05 42.24 3.33
C THR A 979 -13.07 43.41 3.40
N ALA A 980 -13.07 44.15 4.52
CA ALA A 980 -12.16 45.27 4.73
C ALA A 980 -10.67 44.91 4.56
N ALA A 981 -10.28 43.68 4.92
CA ALA A 981 -8.92 43.17 4.72
C ALA A 981 -8.57 43.07 3.21
N VAL A 982 -9.45 42.43 2.44
CA VAL A 982 -9.26 42.25 0.99
C VAL A 982 -9.30 43.60 0.26
N LYS A 983 -10.16 44.53 0.69
CA LYS A 983 -10.20 45.91 0.17
C LYS A 983 -8.84 46.59 0.30
N LYS A 984 -8.17 46.47 1.44
CA LYS A 984 -6.85 47.05 1.66
C LYS A 984 -5.80 46.44 0.72
N GLU A 985 -5.76 45.11 0.62
CA GLU A 985 -4.81 44.40 -0.25
C GLU A 985 -5.01 44.73 -1.74
N ILE A 986 -6.27 44.90 -2.20
CA ILE A 986 -6.57 45.34 -3.56
C ILE A 986 -6.06 46.77 -3.79
N GLY A 987 -6.25 47.67 -2.82
CA GLY A 987 -5.73 49.04 -2.90
C GLY A 987 -4.21 49.10 -3.04
N ASP A 988 -3.51 48.22 -2.33
CA ASP A 988 -2.05 48.12 -2.38
C ASP A 988 -1.56 47.48 -3.70
N SER A 989 -2.27 46.47 -4.21
CA SER A 989 -1.86 45.69 -5.40
C SER A 989 -2.30 46.29 -6.74
N PHE A 990 -3.43 47.01 -6.76
CA PHE A 990 -4.06 47.58 -7.97
C PHE A 990 -4.57 49.01 -7.71
N PRO A 991 -3.66 49.98 -7.47
CA PRO A 991 -4.02 51.33 -7.02
C PRO A 991 -4.85 52.12 -8.05
N SER A 992 -4.67 51.87 -9.36
CA SER A 992 -5.44 52.58 -10.39
C SER A 992 -6.86 52.01 -10.53
N LEU A 993 -7.04 50.70 -10.32
CA LEU A 993 -8.35 50.07 -10.26
C LEU A 993 -9.14 50.53 -9.03
N ALA A 994 -8.48 50.67 -7.88
CA ALA A 994 -9.12 51.10 -6.63
C ALA A 994 -9.76 52.50 -6.72
N GLN A 995 -9.27 53.37 -7.62
CA GLN A 995 -9.86 54.69 -7.87
C GLN A 995 -11.11 54.63 -8.78
N LYS A 996 -11.29 53.55 -9.54
CA LYS A 996 -12.35 53.38 -10.53
C LYS A 996 -13.53 52.52 -10.05
N VAL A 997 -13.43 51.97 -8.84
CA VAL A 997 -14.37 50.98 -8.28
C VAL A 997 -14.87 51.43 -6.92
N SER A 998 -16.15 51.22 -6.65
CA SER A 998 -16.72 51.40 -5.32
C SER A 998 -16.59 50.11 -4.51
N PHE A 999 -16.14 50.19 -3.26
CA PHE A 999 -16.03 49.04 -2.37
C PHE A 999 -17.19 49.01 -1.39
N GLN A 1000 -17.79 47.83 -1.25
CA GLN A 1000 -18.85 47.56 -0.27
C GLN A 1000 -18.44 46.37 0.59
N ASP A 1001 -18.45 46.56 1.91
CA ASP A 1001 -18.14 45.49 2.84
C ASP A 1001 -19.19 44.38 2.73
N PHE A 1002 -18.73 43.15 2.54
CA PHE A 1002 -19.59 41.98 2.37
C PHE A 1002 -18.92 40.70 2.89
N ALA A 1003 -19.59 40.02 3.84
CA ALA A 1003 -19.20 38.75 4.41
C ALA A 1003 -20.20 37.65 4.04
N ALA A 1004 -19.80 36.75 3.13
CA ALA A 1004 -20.62 35.65 2.67
C ALA A 1004 -21.02 34.71 3.84
N GLY A 1005 -22.33 34.55 4.06
CA GLY A 1005 -22.91 33.74 5.14
C GLY A 1005 -23.46 34.55 6.31
N GLN A 1006 -23.04 35.81 6.47
CA GLN A 1006 -23.61 36.76 7.42
C GLN A 1006 -24.54 37.75 6.70
N ASP A 1007 -24.08 38.26 5.56
CA ASP A 1007 -24.83 39.22 4.74
C ASP A 1007 -25.59 38.53 3.61
N LYS A 1008 -26.78 39.03 3.30
CA LYS A 1008 -27.56 38.61 2.12
C LYS A 1008 -27.22 39.49 0.93
N LEU A 1009 -26.91 38.88 -0.22
CA LEU A 1009 -26.48 39.61 -1.41
C LEU A 1009 -27.57 40.57 -1.91
N LEU A 1010 -28.84 40.16 -1.84
CA LEU A 1010 -29.98 40.97 -2.28
C LEU A 1010 -30.11 42.28 -1.49
N ASP A 1011 -29.88 42.24 -0.19
CA ASP A 1011 -30.05 43.40 0.70
C ASP A 1011 -28.97 44.45 0.40
N VAL A 1012 -27.73 44.02 0.21
CA VAL A 1012 -26.61 44.88 -0.15
C VAL A 1012 -26.80 45.53 -1.52
N ILE A 1013 -27.23 44.76 -2.52
CA ILE A 1013 -27.54 45.30 -3.85
C ILE A 1013 -28.65 46.36 -3.75
N THR A 1014 -29.71 46.07 -2.99
CA THR A 1014 -30.83 47.00 -2.81
C THR A 1014 -30.39 48.30 -2.13
N GLN A 1015 -29.54 48.23 -1.10
CA GLN A 1015 -29.01 49.39 -0.40
C GLN A 1015 -28.18 50.30 -1.33
N VAL A 1016 -27.32 49.72 -2.17
CA VAL A 1016 -26.48 50.49 -3.11
C VAL A 1016 -27.32 51.13 -4.23
N LEU A 1017 -28.37 50.45 -4.70
CA LEU A 1017 -29.26 51.02 -5.71
C LEU A 1017 -30.17 52.13 -5.15
N GLN A 1018 -30.61 52.02 -3.90
CA GLN A 1018 -31.42 53.04 -3.23
C GLN A 1018 -30.63 54.33 -2.99
N SER A 1019 -29.35 54.25 -2.61
CA SER A 1019 -28.50 55.43 -2.40
C SER A 1019 -28.26 56.23 -3.69
N THR A 1020 -28.43 55.61 -4.86
CA THR A 1020 -28.22 56.26 -6.16
C THR A 1020 -29.52 56.79 -6.80
N SER A 1021 -30.69 56.51 -6.21
CA SER A 1021 -32.03 56.74 -6.79
C SER A 1021 -32.49 58.21 -6.86
N GLN A 1022 -31.60 59.20 -6.65
CA GLN A 1022 -31.94 60.62 -6.83
C GLN A 1022 -32.11 61.03 -8.31
N LYS A 1023 -31.68 60.20 -9.29
CA LYS A 1023 -31.87 60.42 -10.73
C LYS A 1023 -33.16 59.76 -11.24
N LYS A 1024 -34.31 60.42 -11.10
CA LYS A 1024 -35.60 59.95 -11.62
C LYS A 1024 -35.56 59.87 -13.18
N ARG A 1025 -35.72 58.65 -13.74
CA ARG A 1025 -35.94 58.27 -15.16
C ARG A 1025 -34.80 57.55 -15.93
N ALA A 1026 -33.86 56.86 -15.28
CA ALA A 1026 -32.92 55.97 -15.98
C ALA A 1026 -33.28 54.49 -15.75
N HIS A 1027 -33.24 53.66 -16.80
CA HIS A 1027 -33.39 52.20 -16.66
C HIS A 1027 -32.10 51.59 -16.11
N ILE A 1028 -32.18 50.65 -15.17
CA ILE A 1028 -31.00 50.06 -14.52
C ILE A 1028 -30.72 48.68 -15.09
N LEU A 1029 -29.46 48.41 -15.46
CA LEU A 1029 -29.01 47.09 -15.87
C LEU A 1029 -27.97 46.55 -14.90
N ILE A 1030 -28.17 45.32 -14.41
CA ILE A 1030 -27.34 44.74 -13.35
C ILE A 1030 -26.61 43.49 -13.88
N SER A 1031 -25.30 43.44 -13.68
CA SER A 1031 -24.49 42.23 -13.86
C SER A 1031 -23.86 41.83 -12.53
N ILE A 1032 -24.00 40.56 -12.14
CA ILE A 1032 -23.44 40.01 -10.90
C ILE A 1032 -22.44 38.92 -11.27
N VAL A 1033 -21.17 39.11 -10.92
CA VAL A 1033 -20.08 38.16 -11.13
C VAL A 1033 -19.70 37.52 -9.80
N ALA A 1034 -19.96 36.22 -9.66
CA ALA A 1034 -19.65 35.50 -8.43
C ALA A 1034 -19.55 33.97 -8.67
N PRO A 1035 -19.07 33.18 -7.68
CA PRO A 1035 -19.04 31.72 -7.77
C PRO A 1035 -20.42 31.11 -7.99
N TYR A 1036 -20.51 30.06 -8.81
CA TYR A 1036 -21.79 29.45 -9.20
C TYR A 1036 -22.64 28.97 -8.01
N TYR A 1037 -22.07 28.17 -7.11
CA TYR A 1037 -22.81 27.65 -5.95
C TYR A 1037 -23.23 28.75 -4.96
N PHE A 1038 -22.50 29.88 -4.94
CA PHE A 1038 -22.91 31.04 -4.14
C PHE A 1038 -24.15 31.70 -4.77
N LEU A 1039 -24.13 31.95 -6.09
CA LEU A 1039 -25.29 32.47 -6.83
C LEU A 1039 -26.51 31.54 -6.71
N ALA A 1040 -26.29 30.22 -6.80
CA ALA A 1040 -27.35 29.22 -6.65
C ALA A 1040 -27.95 29.21 -5.24
N LYS A 1041 -27.12 29.35 -4.19
CA LYS A 1041 -27.55 29.37 -2.79
C LYS A 1041 -28.34 30.64 -2.45
N GLU A 1042 -27.92 31.79 -2.94
CA GLU A 1042 -28.64 33.06 -2.73
C GLU A 1042 -30.03 33.04 -3.39
N GLY A 1043 -30.28 32.11 -4.34
CA GLY A 1043 -31.59 31.92 -4.94
C GLY A 1043 -32.08 33.11 -5.76
N LEU A 1044 -31.18 33.98 -6.19
CA LEU A 1044 -31.51 35.21 -6.92
C LEU A 1044 -32.21 34.88 -8.24
N LYS A 1045 -33.50 35.16 -8.35
CA LYS A 1045 -34.20 35.18 -9.65
C LYS A 1045 -34.12 36.58 -10.25
N PRO A 1046 -33.89 36.73 -11.56
CA PRO A 1046 -33.93 38.04 -12.22
C PRO A 1046 -35.24 38.81 -11.99
N LEU A 1047 -36.36 38.10 -11.81
CA LEU A 1047 -37.65 38.70 -11.46
C LEU A 1047 -37.71 39.28 -10.04
N ASP A 1048 -37.00 38.71 -9.06
CA ASP A 1048 -37.08 39.15 -7.66
C ASP A 1048 -36.38 40.50 -7.45
N LEU A 1049 -35.33 40.76 -8.25
CA LEU A 1049 -34.65 42.05 -8.27
C LEU A 1049 -35.49 43.15 -8.93
N THR A 1050 -36.27 42.82 -9.98
CA THR A 1050 -37.02 43.79 -10.79
C THR A 1050 -38.29 44.33 -10.13
N GLN A 1051 -38.86 43.66 -9.12
CA GLN A 1051 -40.13 44.06 -8.51
C GLN A 1051 -40.06 45.29 -7.57
N LYS A 1052 -38.87 45.69 -7.08
CA LYS A 1052 -38.69 46.81 -6.13
C LYS A 1052 -38.04 48.07 -6.72
N LEU A 1053 -37.46 48.00 -7.92
CA LEU A 1053 -36.65 49.05 -8.56
C LEU A 1053 -36.86 49.04 -10.08
N ALA A 1054 -36.61 50.14 -10.79
CA ALA A 1054 -36.75 50.25 -12.26
C ALA A 1054 -35.62 49.52 -13.02
N ILE A 1055 -35.43 48.23 -12.74
CA ILE A 1055 -34.41 47.36 -13.34
C ILE A 1055 -34.95 46.79 -14.65
N LYS A 1056 -34.19 46.99 -15.72
CA LYS A 1056 -34.49 46.51 -17.07
C LYS A 1056 -34.11 45.05 -17.26
N ASP A 1057 -32.99 44.64 -16.67
CA ASP A 1057 -32.40 43.31 -16.87
C ASP A 1057 -31.37 42.97 -15.78
N THR A 1058 -31.25 41.68 -15.44
CA THR A 1058 -30.29 41.17 -14.44
C THR A 1058 -29.55 39.96 -15.01
N ARG A 1059 -28.22 39.96 -14.89
CA ARG A 1059 -27.35 38.88 -15.37
C ARG A 1059 -26.55 38.28 -14.24
N LEU A 1060 -26.59 36.96 -14.15
CA LEU A 1060 -25.80 36.18 -13.20
C LEU A 1060 -24.68 35.49 -13.99
N LEU A 1061 -23.43 35.81 -13.66
CA LEU A 1061 -22.23 35.37 -14.37
C LEU A 1061 -21.33 34.57 -13.42
N ALA A 1062 -21.25 33.27 -13.64
CA ALA A 1062 -20.41 32.39 -12.83
C ALA A 1062 -18.95 32.45 -13.27
N ASN A 1063 -18.04 32.73 -12.32
CA ASN A 1063 -16.60 32.90 -12.62
C ASN A 1063 -15.72 31.70 -12.25
N ASN A 1064 -16.30 30.57 -11.83
CA ASN A 1064 -15.52 29.42 -11.36
C ASN A 1064 -16.09 28.05 -11.71
N PHE A 1065 -17.11 27.99 -12.57
CA PHE A 1065 -17.85 26.75 -12.87
C PHE A 1065 -18.22 26.68 -14.35
N THR A 1066 -18.29 25.46 -14.88
CA THR A 1066 -18.57 25.20 -16.29
C THR A 1066 -19.92 24.53 -16.50
N PHE A 1067 -20.41 24.55 -17.74
CA PHE A 1067 -21.62 23.85 -18.15
C PHE A 1067 -21.52 22.33 -17.93
N GLN A 1068 -20.31 21.78 -18.03
CA GLN A 1068 -20.00 20.37 -17.81
C GLN A 1068 -19.97 19.95 -16.33
N GLY A 1069 -20.24 20.87 -15.39
CA GLY A 1069 -20.23 20.56 -13.96
C GLY A 1069 -18.85 20.65 -13.30
N VAL A 1070 -17.86 21.24 -13.97
CA VAL A 1070 -16.46 21.27 -13.49
C VAL A 1070 -16.12 22.62 -12.83
N LYS A 1071 -15.37 22.57 -11.73
CA LYS A 1071 -14.84 23.76 -11.06
C LYS A 1071 -13.53 24.21 -11.70
N ILE A 1072 -13.45 25.49 -12.08
CA ILE A 1072 -12.29 26.11 -12.76
C ILE A 1072 -11.76 27.34 -12.00
N LYS A 1073 -11.46 27.16 -10.70
CA LYS A 1073 -11.03 28.27 -9.82
C LYS A 1073 -9.81 29.05 -10.35
N PRO A 1074 -8.75 28.42 -10.86
CA PRO A 1074 -7.61 29.14 -11.46
C PRO A 1074 -7.99 30.06 -12.64
N SER A 1075 -9.15 29.84 -13.26
CA SER A 1075 -9.64 30.67 -14.38
C SER A 1075 -10.44 31.90 -13.93
N LYS A 1076 -10.65 32.11 -12.62
CA LYS A 1076 -11.37 33.29 -12.10
C LYS A 1076 -10.82 34.63 -12.64
N PRO A 1077 -9.50 34.90 -12.67
CA PRO A 1077 -9.00 36.20 -13.09
C PRO A 1077 -9.31 36.51 -14.57
N ILE A 1078 -9.13 35.51 -15.44
CA ILE A 1078 -9.40 35.67 -16.87
C ILE A 1078 -10.91 35.80 -17.14
N LEU A 1079 -11.74 35.05 -16.41
CA LEU A 1079 -13.20 35.15 -16.53
C LEU A 1079 -13.72 36.46 -15.98
N ASN A 1080 -13.14 36.97 -14.91
CA ASN A 1080 -13.47 38.28 -14.39
C ASN A 1080 -13.12 39.36 -15.43
N SER A 1081 -11.92 39.31 -16.01
CA SER A 1081 -11.51 40.22 -17.10
C SER A 1081 -12.44 40.17 -18.32
N LEU A 1082 -12.90 38.97 -18.68
CA LEU A 1082 -13.86 38.72 -19.76
C LEU A 1082 -15.22 39.33 -19.44
N TYR A 1083 -15.79 39.01 -18.28
CA TYR A 1083 -17.13 39.49 -17.89
C TYR A 1083 -17.19 41.00 -17.76
N GLY A 1084 -16.09 41.66 -17.39
CA GLY A 1084 -16.01 43.13 -17.36
C GLY A 1084 -16.21 43.74 -18.75
N ARG A 1085 -15.73 43.07 -19.80
CA ARG A 1085 -15.94 43.49 -21.21
C ARG A 1085 -17.34 43.17 -21.71
N LEU A 1086 -17.94 42.07 -21.25
CA LEU A 1086 -19.27 41.64 -21.66
C LEU A 1086 -20.42 42.34 -20.91
N ALA A 1087 -20.14 42.96 -19.77
CA ALA A 1087 -21.16 43.50 -18.87
C ALA A 1087 -22.08 44.55 -19.50
N GLY A 1088 -21.60 45.31 -20.48
CA GLY A 1088 -22.37 46.33 -21.20
C GLY A 1088 -23.14 45.86 -22.43
N LEU A 1089 -23.05 44.58 -22.81
CA LEU A 1089 -23.81 44.05 -23.95
C LEU A 1089 -25.29 43.89 -23.60
N GLU A 1090 -26.16 43.56 -24.55
CA GLU A 1090 -27.52 43.12 -24.24
C GLU A 1090 -27.55 41.61 -23.93
N THR A 1091 -28.53 41.12 -23.16
CA THR A 1091 -28.61 39.69 -22.82
C THR A 1091 -28.80 38.81 -24.07
N ALA A 1092 -29.41 39.35 -25.13
CA ALA A 1092 -29.49 38.68 -26.42
C ALA A 1092 -28.10 38.42 -27.04
N GLU A 1093 -27.13 39.33 -26.84
CA GLU A 1093 -25.77 39.16 -27.33
C GLU A 1093 -24.94 38.22 -26.46
N ILE A 1094 -25.12 38.27 -25.14
CA ILE A 1094 -24.47 37.33 -24.21
C ILE A 1094 -24.92 35.90 -24.51
N LYS A 1095 -26.20 35.69 -24.83
CA LYS A 1095 -26.74 34.39 -25.28
C LYS A 1095 -26.12 33.89 -26.59
N GLN A 1096 -25.58 34.79 -27.42
CA GLN A 1096 -24.88 34.43 -28.66
C GLN A 1096 -23.38 34.16 -28.47
N CYS A 1097 -22.84 34.35 -27.26
CA CYS A 1097 -21.44 34.07 -27.00
C CYS A 1097 -21.16 32.57 -27.14
N PRO A 1098 -20.22 32.16 -28.01
CA PRO A 1098 -20.01 30.75 -28.36
C PRO A 1098 -19.34 29.92 -27.25
N PHE A 1099 -18.87 30.58 -26.19
CA PHE A 1099 -18.22 29.96 -25.02
C PHE A 1099 -19.03 30.11 -23.73
N LEU A 1100 -20.28 30.60 -23.80
CA LEU A 1100 -21.17 30.71 -22.64
C LEU A 1100 -22.44 29.88 -22.87
N LYS A 1101 -22.90 29.22 -21.81
CA LYS A 1101 -24.21 28.56 -21.74
C LYS A 1101 -24.89 28.92 -20.43
N ARG A 1102 -26.15 28.50 -20.28
CA ARG A 1102 -26.96 28.80 -19.09
C ARG A 1102 -27.28 27.51 -18.33
N ILE A 1103 -27.07 27.53 -17.01
CA ILE A 1103 -27.63 26.53 -16.08
C ILE A 1103 -28.64 27.27 -15.19
N GLY A 1104 -29.92 26.91 -15.30
CA GLY A 1104 -31.00 27.69 -14.70
C GLY A 1104 -30.97 29.13 -15.19
N GLU A 1105 -30.77 30.08 -14.27
CA GLU A 1105 -30.71 31.51 -14.58
C GLU A 1105 -29.28 32.05 -14.80
N THR A 1106 -28.26 31.26 -14.48
CA THR A 1106 -26.85 31.67 -14.42
C THR A 1106 -26.08 31.30 -15.68
N PHE A 1107 -25.33 32.25 -16.23
CA PHE A 1107 -24.40 32.03 -17.32
C PHE A 1107 -23.10 31.42 -16.78
N VAL A 1108 -22.68 30.32 -17.39
CA VAL A 1108 -21.47 29.56 -17.09
C VAL A 1108 -20.66 29.38 -18.37
N VAL A 1109 -19.36 29.11 -18.23
CA VAL A 1109 -18.49 28.82 -19.37
C VAL A 1109 -18.81 27.45 -19.93
N ASP A 1110 -18.94 27.34 -21.25
CA ASP A 1110 -19.06 26.06 -21.94
C ASP A 1110 -17.69 25.62 -22.46
N LEU A 1111 -17.15 24.50 -21.97
CA LEU A 1111 -15.92 23.91 -22.51
C LEU A 1111 -16.16 23.04 -23.75
N GLY A 1112 -17.39 22.97 -24.26
CA GLY A 1112 -17.77 22.14 -25.40
C GLY A 1112 -17.04 22.44 -26.71
N PHE A 1113 -16.47 23.65 -26.86
CA PHE A 1113 -15.65 24.02 -28.01
C PHE A 1113 -14.24 23.39 -27.99
N ILE A 1114 -13.80 22.90 -26.83
CA ILE A 1114 -12.54 22.17 -26.68
C ILE A 1114 -12.84 20.70 -27.01
N PRO A 1115 -12.11 20.06 -27.94
CA PRO A 1115 -12.28 18.63 -28.23
C PRO A 1115 -12.20 17.80 -26.94
N GLU A 1116 -13.06 16.79 -26.82
CA GLU A 1116 -13.22 16.07 -25.56
C GLU A 1116 -11.90 15.50 -25.03
N LYS A 1117 -11.06 14.95 -25.92
CA LYS A 1117 -9.75 14.43 -25.55
C LYS A 1117 -8.84 15.44 -24.84
N TYR A 1118 -8.98 16.74 -25.07
CA TYR A 1118 -8.21 17.78 -24.36
C TYR A 1118 -8.94 18.34 -23.15
N ARG A 1119 -10.26 18.14 -23.04
CA ARG A 1119 -11.08 18.68 -21.95
C ARG A 1119 -11.18 17.73 -20.74
N LEU A 1120 -10.91 16.44 -20.94
CA LEU A 1120 -10.87 15.45 -19.86
C LEU A 1120 -9.83 15.80 -18.79
N ASP A 1121 -8.65 16.26 -19.21
CA ASP A 1121 -7.70 16.93 -18.34
C ASP A 1121 -8.13 18.38 -18.06
N ILE A 1122 -8.68 18.60 -16.87
CA ILE A 1122 -9.21 19.89 -16.42
C ILE A 1122 -8.11 20.97 -16.35
N LYS A 1123 -6.85 20.62 -16.07
CA LYS A 1123 -5.75 21.59 -16.03
C LYS A 1123 -5.44 22.09 -17.44
N HIS A 1124 -5.27 21.17 -18.39
CA HIS A 1124 -5.04 21.51 -19.80
C HIS A 1124 -6.24 22.24 -20.43
N ALA A 1125 -7.47 21.82 -20.10
CA ALA A 1125 -8.69 22.49 -20.54
C ALA A 1125 -8.73 23.96 -20.09
N GLN A 1126 -8.32 24.24 -18.84
CA GLN A 1126 -8.23 25.61 -18.31
C GLN A 1126 -7.14 26.43 -19.01
N GLU A 1127 -6.00 25.81 -19.34
CA GLU A 1127 -4.95 26.50 -20.09
C GLU A 1127 -5.40 26.88 -21.51
N LEU A 1128 -6.10 25.97 -22.19
CA LEU A 1128 -6.69 26.21 -23.50
C LEU A 1128 -7.79 27.27 -23.43
N LEU A 1129 -8.67 27.19 -22.43
CA LEU A 1129 -9.69 28.21 -22.16
C LEU A 1129 -9.03 29.58 -21.98
N ARG A 1130 -8.05 29.69 -21.06
CA ARG A 1130 -7.32 30.93 -20.79
C ARG A 1130 -6.68 31.49 -22.05
N SER A 1131 -5.94 30.66 -22.80
CA SER A 1131 -5.30 31.06 -24.05
C SER A 1131 -6.29 31.59 -25.08
N THR A 1132 -7.43 30.90 -25.23
CA THR A 1132 -8.47 31.26 -26.19
C THR A 1132 -9.16 32.56 -25.80
N LEU A 1133 -9.50 32.74 -24.52
CA LEU A 1133 -10.12 33.96 -24.00
C LEU A 1133 -9.17 35.16 -24.03
N THR A 1134 -7.88 34.97 -23.71
CA THR A 1134 -6.88 36.03 -23.86
C THR A 1134 -6.77 36.48 -25.32
N ASN A 1135 -6.77 35.55 -26.28
CA ASN A 1135 -6.74 35.90 -27.70
C ASN A 1135 -8.03 36.61 -28.14
N TRP A 1136 -9.19 36.18 -27.62
CA TRP A 1136 -10.48 36.84 -27.83
C TRP A 1136 -10.46 38.29 -27.34
N MET A 1137 -10.00 38.54 -26.10
CA MET A 1137 -9.93 39.88 -25.51
C MET A 1137 -8.92 40.77 -26.23
N LYS A 1138 -7.70 40.26 -26.53
CA LYS A 1138 -6.71 41.02 -27.32
C LYS A 1138 -7.25 41.41 -28.69
N THR A 1139 -8.03 40.54 -29.33
CA THR A 1139 -8.68 40.84 -30.61
C THR A 1139 -9.77 41.90 -30.43
N LEU A 1140 -10.59 41.80 -29.38
CA LEU A 1140 -11.61 42.79 -29.06
C LEU A 1140 -10.98 44.17 -28.84
N ASP A 1141 -10.04 44.28 -27.90
CA ASP A 1141 -9.42 45.55 -27.47
C ASP A 1141 -8.70 46.23 -28.64
N ARG A 1142 -7.95 45.48 -29.46
CA ARG A 1142 -7.32 46.02 -30.68
C ARG A 1142 -8.32 46.61 -31.67
N ASN A 1143 -9.50 45.99 -31.83
CA ASN A 1143 -10.52 46.49 -32.75
C ASN A 1143 -11.31 47.65 -32.16
N LEU A 1144 -11.46 47.72 -30.83
CA LEU A 1144 -12.04 48.88 -30.14
C LEU A 1144 -11.14 50.11 -30.28
N ILE A 1145 -9.83 49.96 -30.06
CA ILE A 1145 -8.85 51.05 -30.24
C ILE A 1145 -8.89 51.56 -31.69
N LYS A 1146 -8.94 50.65 -32.68
CA LYS A 1146 -9.08 51.00 -34.10
C LYS A 1146 -10.41 51.65 -34.48
N ALA A 1147 -11.46 51.45 -33.68
CA ALA A 1147 -12.77 52.07 -33.91
C ALA A 1147 -12.90 53.42 -33.19
N SER A 1148 -12.07 53.67 -32.17
CA SER A 1148 -11.98 54.96 -31.47
C SER A 1148 -10.99 55.94 -32.11
N GLN A 1149 -9.99 55.42 -32.83
CA GLN A 1149 -9.14 56.18 -33.76
C GLN A 1149 -9.89 56.38 -35.07
#